data_AF-A0A0L7QQL2-F1
#
_entry.id   AF-A0A0L7QQL2-F1
#
_cell.length_a   1.000
_cell.length_b   1.000
_cell.length_c   1.000
_cell.angle_alpha   90.00
_cell.angle_beta   90.00
_cell.angle_gamma   90.00
#
_symmetry.space_group_name_H-M   'P 1'
#
loop_
_entity.id
_entity.type
_entity.pdbx_description
1 polymer ?
#
loop_
_entity_poly.entity_id
_entity_poly.type
_entity_poly.pdbx_seq_one_letter_code
_entity_poly.pdbx_strand_id
1 'polypeptide(L)'
;MVDHAFQINGEVKSSFFPLFVEKVHRDYIKSKDPEKVVTCKQTGDVSIFLNKDLCCRSSNRNAIFSWNFQILARGKQLRRIALTLDQNRRNFELRSVLNNTSEIGITDGQEWINGTGLKAPKKNGKGNKEMHYFVRIDFVANGYGTYRQNVIFYFGEYPVLLQRICMDCVPMEDFCRIHEATNYQFSQNPKTWNNETTSISWFKSPFVAPKDPMEDKLSMIYPYPDRSNFFLTQESLTDDHLTPQNYRGRLHELITVEELARHEQIARYNEISYMRLLSNYVLASAGDASTVAKYAPPGELFAQLPLSRSISEDTKSGRLFLRGCNKVLFKSLAQKSNRIFEAHIEDKCTQTVYVRLSKECVDTLNLTANTDLQVQVQFLLNRLPSCEWHKAVDSLPDVELVFLNKMYANMDDSSIFTLMDAINAKYSLLNLEQKKALAIITAPMEIPMPPILLLGPFGTGKTFTIAQALRILLTRGPESKILLCTHSNSAADLYVKNFFDVWYKTEKCPRLKPIRVYYKGRAKNTVHPVVQEYSLMKDNGTFRDPTEEDFRDCGLIITTLATCSSFTYLNLSFTHIVIDEAAQTLECEVLIPLALATRHTRLVLAGDQMQLAPEVYSDLANEQGLGVSILERIYGMYPPTHPCRIHLHQNYRAHEDIIRFTSEMFYDGVVKPSSNRLVKHPVLKPLTFYAVQGQEVQDAHSTGYSHMNEVFELVNRVQDLRNNWPTDRWDTYGEGSIGVLSYYAEQVQRIRMELRKRKLSDVSVERVLNVQGKQFTAVFISTVRTRHCCRYSAERNVKDYGFLTNPRLLNTAITRAKCLVAVVGDPVALLTIGSCRNLWRRYLEIADLHGIDRETLERHLNLVSSLPLTAPLNPLAREFVPRNNFCMIEYVPIPMMYPVFHCPYYWT
;
A
#
# COMPACT_ATOMS: atom_id res chain seq x y z
N MET A 1 -35.16 1.73 40.41
CA MET A 1 -35.97 2.68 41.18
C MET A 1 -35.00 3.74 41.72
N VAL A 2 -35.25 5.00 41.34
CA VAL A 2 -34.89 6.31 41.97
C VAL A 2 -33.59 6.32 42.82
N ASP A 3 -32.58 7.16 42.53
CA ASP A 3 -32.69 8.59 42.81
C ASP A 3 -31.80 9.52 41.98
N HIS A 4 -32.46 10.59 41.51
CA HIS A 4 -31.91 11.90 41.21
C HIS A 4 -31.59 12.63 42.53
N ALA A 5 -30.37 13.15 42.70
CA ALA A 5 -30.11 14.33 43.52
C ALA A 5 -28.70 14.88 43.24
N PHE A 6 -28.54 16.19 43.33
CA PHE A 6 -27.31 17.00 43.17
C PHE A 6 -26.98 17.55 41.77
N GLN A 7 -27.86 18.42 41.27
CA GLN A 7 -27.41 19.77 40.90
C GLN A 7 -27.69 20.69 42.09
N ILE A 8 -26.75 21.55 42.48
CA ILE A 8 -26.88 22.99 42.80
C ILE A 8 -25.55 23.46 43.44
N ASN A 9 -24.97 24.49 42.81
CA ASN A 9 -23.93 25.44 43.27
C ASN A 9 -22.44 25.05 43.27
N GLY A 10 -21.70 25.77 42.41
CA GLY A 10 -20.43 26.39 42.76
C GLY A 10 -19.18 25.68 42.27
N GLU A 11 -18.58 26.21 41.20
CA GLU A 11 -17.23 25.91 40.71
C GLU A 11 -16.97 24.46 40.28
N VAL A 12 -17.13 24.21 38.98
CA VAL A 12 -16.44 23.10 38.31
C VAL A 12 -14.93 23.34 38.49
N LYS A 13 -14.32 22.74 39.51
CA LYS A 13 -12.87 22.50 39.54
C LYS A 13 -12.57 21.63 38.33
N SER A 14 -12.20 22.27 37.21
CA SER A 14 -11.67 21.59 36.05
C SER A 14 -10.50 20.71 36.50
N SER A 15 -10.62 19.41 36.23
CA SER A 15 -9.62 18.39 36.50
C SER A 15 -8.22 18.84 36.06
N PHE A 16 -7.28 18.95 36.99
CA PHE A 16 -5.87 19.30 36.78
C PHE A 16 -5.04 18.26 35.98
N PHE A 17 -5.69 17.18 35.50
CA PHE A 17 -5.06 15.91 35.12
C PHE A 17 -4.93 15.62 33.59
N PRO A 18 -5.93 15.86 32.71
CA PRO A 18 -5.90 15.35 31.32
C PRO A 18 -4.79 15.92 30.40
N LEU A 19 -4.24 17.09 30.73
CA LEU A 19 -3.39 17.87 29.82
C LEU A 19 -2.02 17.23 29.55
N PHE A 20 -1.53 16.32 30.40
CA PHE A 20 -0.19 15.75 30.22
C PHE A 20 -0.15 14.67 29.15
N VAL A 21 -1.05 13.68 29.22
CA VAL A 21 -1.11 12.58 28.25
C VAL A 21 -1.42 13.11 26.86
N GLU A 22 -2.38 14.03 26.74
CA GLU A 22 -2.72 14.69 25.47
C GLU A 22 -1.53 15.47 24.90
N LYS A 23 -0.76 16.15 25.77
CA LYS A 23 0.44 16.88 25.34
C LYS A 23 1.53 15.93 24.85
N VAL A 24 1.85 14.87 25.59
CA VAL A 24 2.86 13.87 25.19
C VAL A 24 2.46 13.22 23.86
N HIS A 25 1.20 12.83 23.72
CA HIS A 25 0.68 12.23 22.49
C HIS A 25 0.76 13.20 21.30
N ARG A 26 0.38 14.47 21.50
CA ARG A 26 0.49 15.53 20.48
C ARG A 26 1.95 15.79 20.10
N ASP A 27 2.85 15.90 21.08
CA ASP A 27 4.28 16.12 20.86
C ASP A 27 4.89 14.92 20.11
N TYR A 28 4.46 13.70 20.41
CA TYR A 28 4.89 12.46 19.75
C TYR A 28 4.48 12.43 18.27
N ILE A 29 3.21 12.69 17.96
CA ILE A 29 2.69 12.69 16.59
C ILE A 29 3.38 13.78 15.75
N LYS A 30 3.56 14.98 16.31
CA LYS A 30 4.11 16.15 15.61
C LYS A 30 5.64 16.19 15.56
N SER A 31 6.33 15.32 16.30
CA SER A 31 7.80 15.32 16.29
C SER A 31 8.36 14.75 14.98
N LYS A 32 9.35 15.43 14.41
CA LYS A 32 10.23 14.90 13.35
C LYS A 32 11.09 13.71 13.84
N ASP A 33 11.15 13.54 15.15
CA ASP A 33 11.93 12.52 15.84
C ASP A 33 11.14 12.01 17.05
N PRO A 34 10.16 11.11 16.83
CA PRO A 34 9.23 10.72 17.89
C PRO A 34 9.92 10.02 19.06
N GLU A 35 11.08 9.39 18.83
CA GLU A 35 11.89 8.77 19.90
C GLU A 35 12.39 9.79 20.94
N LYS A 36 12.59 11.05 20.54
CA LYS A 36 12.92 12.12 21.49
C LYS A 36 11.78 12.46 22.41
N VAL A 37 10.55 12.10 22.08
CA VAL A 37 9.36 12.37 22.89
C VAL A 37 8.95 11.13 23.67
N VAL A 38 8.86 9.98 23.00
CA VAL A 38 8.45 8.70 23.59
C VAL A 38 9.42 7.62 23.12
N THR A 39 10.01 6.89 24.06
CA THR A 39 10.87 5.75 23.73
C THR A 39 10.44 4.50 24.49
N CYS A 40 10.52 3.35 23.82
CA CYS A 40 10.34 2.04 24.44
C CYS A 40 11.69 1.47 24.93
N LYS A 41 12.82 2.12 24.61
CA LYS A 41 14.16 1.65 24.98
C LYS A 41 14.54 2.15 26.36
N GLN A 42 15.24 1.28 27.10
CA GLN A 42 15.84 1.66 28.36
C GLN A 42 17.01 2.63 28.10
N THR A 43 17.01 3.77 28.79
CA THR A 43 18.13 4.71 28.74
C THR A 43 19.22 4.25 29.71
N GLY A 44 20.49 4.59 29.49
CA GLY A 44 21.57 4.24 30.44
C GLY A 44 21.33 4.72 31.88
N ASP A 45 20.47 5.73 32.04
CA ASP A 45 20.09 6.31 33.33
C ASP A 45 18.87 5.62 33.97
N VAL A 46 18.08 4.83 33.23
CA VAL A 46 16.83 4.22 33.73
C VAL A 46 16.64 2.83 33.13
N SER A 47 16.60 1.80 33.99
CA SER A 47 16.25 0.42 33.60
C SER A 47 14.93 -0.01 34.24
N ILE A 48 14.12 -0.73 33.47
CA ILE A 48 12.80 -1.23 33.88
C ILE A 48 12.81 -2.75 33.78
N PHE A 49 12.57 -3.43 34.89
CA PHE A 49 12.43 -4.88 34.97
C PHE A 49 10.98 -5.25 35.20
N LEU A 50 10.51 -6.27 34.51
CA LEU A 50 9.16 -6.82 34.68
C LEU A 50 9.23 -8.20 35.31
N ASN A 51 8.29 -8.49 36.20
CA ASN A 51 8.18 -9.80 36.82
C ASN A 51 7.54 -10.87 35.92
N LYS A 52 6.79 -10.45 34.90
CA LYS A 52 6.06 -11.29 33.94
C LYS A 52 6.19 -10.70 32.53
N ASP A 53 5.61 -11.37 31.54
CA ASP A 53 5.54 -10.80 30.19
C ASP A 53 4.58 -9.60 30.14
N LEU A 54 4.91 -8.60 29.33
CA LEU A 54 4.06 -7.43 29.10
C LEU A 54 2.69 -7.84 28.54
N CYS A 55 2.66 -8.93 27.79
CA CYS A 55 1.46 -9.46 27.17
C CYS A 55 1.18 -10.86 27.71
N CYS A 56 0.00 -11.04 28.30
CA CYS A 56 -0.40 -12.27 28.97
C CYS A 56 -1.70 -12.80 28.38
N ARG A 57 -1.89 -14.12 28.40
CA ARG A 57 -3.15 -14.78 28.00
C ARG A 57 -3.77 -15.51 29.18
N SER A 58 -5.08 -15.38 29.34
CA SER A 58 -5.86 -16.09 30.35
C SER A 58 -7.00 -16.86 29.69
N SER A 59 -7.21 -18.10 30.12
CA SER A 59 -8.35 -18.91 29.71
C SER A 59 -9.62 -18.67 30.52
N ASN A 60 -9.49 -17.93 31.62
CA ASN A 60 -10.56 -17.74 32.59
C ASN A 60 -11.44 -16.57 32.16
N ARG A 61 -12.76 -16.77 32.22
CA ARG A 61 -13.74 -15.72 31.93
C ARG A 61 -13.63 -14.52 32.88
N ASN A 62 -13.28 -14.79 34.14
CA ASN A 62 -12.98 -13.76 35.13
C ASN A 62 -11.47 -13.75 35.35
N ALA A 63 -10.77 -12.85 34.67
CA ALA A 63 -9.32 -12.74 34.73
C ALA A 63 -8.93 -11.62 35.70
N ILE A 64 -8.13 -11.96 36.71
CA ILE A 64 -7.49 -11.01 37.62
C ILE A 64 -5.99 -11.16 37.46
N PHE A 65 -5.29 -10.06 37.21
CA PHE A 65 -3.85 -10.08 36.99
C PHE A 65 -3.18 -8.81 37.53
N SER A 66 -1.88 -8.89 37.85
CA SER A 66 -1.09 -7.75 38.30
C SER A 66 0.27 -7.73 37.61
N TRP A 67 0.62 -6.62 36.96
CA TRP A 67 1.98 -6.33 36.51
C TRP A 67 2.74 -5.56 37.58
N ASN A 68 3.94 -6.02 37.92
CA ASN A 68 4.82 -5.34 38.85
C ASN A 68 6.08 -4.88 38.09
N PHE A 69 6.22 -3.58 37.91
CA PHE A 69 7.40 -2.97 37.29
C PHE A 69 8.39 -2.58 38.38
N GLN A 70 9.63 -3.03 38.25
CA GLN A 70 10.75 -2.59 39.07
C GLN A 70 11.61 -1.63 38.25
N ILE A 71 11.67 -0.37 38.66
CA ILE A 71 12.35 0.71 37.91
C ILE A 71 13.57 1.15 38.71
N LEU A 72 14.75 1.07 38.10
CA LEU A 72 15.99 1.61 38.63
C LEU A 72 16.30 2.91 37.90
N ALA A 73 16.36 4.03 38.62
CA ALA A 73 16.70 5.34 38.06
C ALA A 73 17.99 5.89 38.70
N ARG A 74 18.98 6.20 37.86
CA ARG A 74 20.27 6.78 38.23
C ARG A 74 20.24 8.29 37.99
N GLY A 75 20.17 9.09 39.07
CA GLY A 75 20.20 10.54 38.96
C GLY A 75 18.92 11.19 38.39
N LYS A 76 17.87 10.42 38.14
CA LYS A 76 16.54 10.89 37.69
C LYS A 76 15.46 10.47 38.68
N GLN A 77 14.40 11.28 38.82
CA GLN A 77 13.30 11.01 39.75
C GLN A 77 12.01 10.78 38.97
N LEU A 78 11.30 9.68 39.25
CA LEU A 78 9.99 9.42 38.66
C LEU A 78 8.99 10.47 39.14
N ARG A 79 8.44 11.23 38.19
CA ARG A 79 7.52 12.35 38.45
C ARG A 79 6.08 12.00 38.18
N ARG A 80 5.81 11.28 37.09
CA ARG A 80 4.46 10.89 36.70
C ARG A 80 4.42 9.49 36.09
N ILE A 81 3.31 8.80 36.30
CA ILE A 81 2.93 7.59 35.57
C ILE A 81 1.53 7.82 35.03
N ALA A 82 1.24 7.38 33.81
CA ALA A 82 -0.10 7.51 33.23
C ALA A 82 -0.46 6.29 32.38
N LEU A 83 -1.71 5.84 32.51
CA LEU A 83 -2.37 4.90 31.62
C LEU A 83 -3.06 5.69 30.50
N THR A 84 -2.71 5.46 29.24
CA THR A 84 -3.09 6.38 28.16
C THR A 84 -4.21 5.89 27.24
N LEU A 85 -4.58 4.61 27.26
CA LEU A 85 -5.67 4.07 26.44
C LEU A 85 -6.97 4.11 27.23
N ASP A 86 -7.91 4.95 26.77
CA ASP A 86 -9.22 5.10 27.40
C ASP A 86 -10.17 3.92 27.17
N GLN A 87 -9.94 3.13 26.11
CA GLN A 87 -10.84 2.04 25.69
C GLN A 87 -11.10 1.01 26.79
N ASN A 88 -10.04 0.60 27.50
CA ASN A 88 -10.09 -0.41 28.57
C ASN A 88 -9.85 0.21 29.96
N ARG A 89 -10.07 1.52 30.11
CA ARG A 89 -9.74 2.28 31.34
C ARG A 89 -10.33 1.66 32.61
N ARG A 90 -11.52 1.07 32.51
CA ARG A 90 -12.21 0.40 33.63
C ARG A 90 -11.59 -0.93 34.06
N ASN A 91 -10.78 -1.53 33.20
CA ASN A 91 -10.20 -2.84 33.42
C ASN A 91 -8.80 -2.76 34.03
N PHE A 92 -8.12 -1.63 33.91
CA PHE A 92 -6.75 -1.43 34.42
C PHE A 92 -6.75 -0.38 35.53
N GLU A 93 -6.03 -0.65 36.63
CA GLU A 93 -5.91 0.27 37.75
C GLU A 93 -4.47 0.35 38.26
N LEU A 94 -3.93 1.56 38.36
CA LEU A 94 -2.64 1.86 38.96
C LEU A 94 -2.77 1.90 40.49
N ARG A 95 -2.47 0.77 41.12
CA ARG A 95 -2.78 0.52 42.54
C ARG A 95 -1.80 1.15 43.51
N SER A 96 -0.49 1.02 43.27
CA SER A 96 0.51 1.59 44.17
C SER A 96 1.86 1.84 43.50
N VAL A 97 2.58 2.84 44.03
CA VAL A 97 3.95 3.19 43.65
C VAL A 97 4.79 3.32 44.91
N LEU A 98 5.73 2.40 45.09
CA LEU A 98 6.61 2.33 46.26
C LEU A 98 8.02 2.80 45.87
N ASN A 99 8.70 3.53 46.76
CA ASN A 99 10.13 3.83 46.66
C ASN A 99 10.86 3.17 47.84
N ASN A 100 11.80 2.26 47.57
CA ASN A 100 12.61 1.57 48.59
C ASN A 100 11.79 1.10 49.82
N THR A 101 10.53 0.65 49.62
CA THR A 101 9.50 0.21 50.59
C THR A 101 8.45 1.22 51.10
N SER A 102 8.57 2.52 50.84
CA SER A 102 7.55 3.52 51.24
C SER A 102 6.63 3.90 50.08
N GLU A 103 5.31 3.92 50.30
CA GLU A 103 4.34 4.42 49.32
C GLU A 103 4.49 5.94 49.17
N ILE A 104 4.60 6.39 47.92
CA ILE A 104 4.85 7.79 47.59
C ILE A 104 3.81 8.31 46.61
N GLY A 105 3.53 9.60 46.66
CA GLY A 105 2.69 10.30 45.68
C GLY A 105 1.18 10.09 45.84
N ILE A 106 0.43 10.61 44.87
CA ILE A 106 -1.03 10.56 44.81
C ILE A 106 -1.40 9.86 43.50
N THR A 107 -2.27 8.85 43.57
CA THR A 107 -2.84 8.14 42.42
C THR A 107 -4.35 8.35 42.37
N ASP A 108 -4.91 8.51 41.18
CA ASP A 108 -6.36 8.44 40.94
C ASP A 108 -6.78 7.08 40.32
N GLY A 109 -5.86 6.11 40.30
CA GLY A 109 -6.02 4.81 39.68
C GLY A 109 -5.66 4.77 38.19
N GLN A 110 -5.40 5.91 37.54
CA GLN A 110 -5.04 5.98 36.11
C GLN A 110 -3.77 6.80 35.87
N GLU A 111 -3.59 7.85 36.65
CA GLU A 111 -2.39 8.66 36.71
C GLU A 111 -1.86 8.68 38.14
N TRP A 112 -0.53 8.70 38.25
CA TRP A 112 0.16 8.92 39.52
C TRP A 112 1.10 10.10 39.38
N ILE A 113 1.13 10.94 40.41
CA ILE A 113 2.01 12.10 40.50
C ILE A 113 2.81 12.03 41.80
N ASN A 114 4.10 12.29 41.70
CA ASN A 114 4.96 12.38 42.87
C ASN A 114 4.60 13.63 43.71
N GLY A 115 4.09 13.42 44.93
CA GLY A 115 3.62 14.46 45.85
C GLY A 115 4.74 15.32 46.46
N THR A 116 6.00 14.98 46.22
CA THR A 116 7.15 15.85 46.52
C THR A 116 7.28 16.93 45.44
N GLY A 117 6.41 17.94 45.51
CA GLY A 117 6.28 18.98 44.48
C GLY A 117 7.56 19.78 44.23
N LEU A 118 7.79 20.10 42.94
CA LEU A 118 8.11 21.43 42.41
C LEU A 118 9.29 22.26 42.99
N LYS A 119 10.13 21.70 43.86
CA LYS A 119 11.43 22.29 44.20
C LYS A 119 12.53 21.47 43.52
N ALA A 120 13.09 22.04 42.45
CA ALA A 120 14.35 21.57 41.92
C ALA A 120 15.38 21.45 43.07
N PRO A 121 16.13 20.34 43.18
CA PRO A 121 17.23 20.31 44.12
C PRO A 121 18.21 21.41 43.70
N LYS A 122 18.45 22.38 44.59
CA LYS A 122 19.63 23.26 44.47
C LYS A 122 20.83 22.33 44.32
N LYS A 123 21.57 22.49 43.22
CA LYS A 123 22.85 21.81 42.97
C LYS A 123 23.72 21.93 44.22
N ASN A 124 23.76 20.87 45.03
CA ASN A 124 24.77 20.67 46.08
C ASN A 124 24.83 19.17 46.37
N GLY A 125 25.95 18.57 45.97
CA GLY A 125 26.28 17.16 46.25
C GLY A 125 26.28 16.27 45.00
N LYS A 126 27.45 16.06 44.41
CA LYS A 126 27.72 14.95 43.49
C LYS A 126 27.59 13.63 44.29
N GLY A 127 26.43 13.01 44.21
CA GLY A 127 26.22 11.63 44.62
C GLY A 127 25.19 11.01 43.68
N ASN A 128 25.58 9.99 42.92
CA ASN A 128 24.67 9.15 42.16
C ASN A 128 23.73 8.44 43.14
N LYS A 129 22.63 9.09 43.55
CA LYS A 129 21.54 8.40 44.25
C LYS A 129 20.80 7.54 43.23
N GLU A 130 21.02 6.23 43.30
CA GLU A 130 20.14 5.25 42.66
C GLU A 130 18.81 5.21 43.43
N MET A 131 17.70 5.40 42.70
CA MET A 131 16.34 5.32 43.25
C MET A 131 15.67 4.07 42.68
N HIS A 132 15.01 3.28 43.53
CA HIS A 132 14.30 2.08 43.11
C HIS A 132 12.79 2.27 43.32
N TYR A 133 12.02 2.20 42.24
CA TYR A 133 10.57 2.28 42.28
C TYR A 133 9.94 0.92 41.98
N PHE A 134 8.88 0.58 42.71
CA PHE A 134 8.02 -0.56 42.42
C PHE A 134 6.62 -0.06 42.08
N VAL A 135 6.16 -0.35 40.87
CA VAL A 135 4.87 0.12 40.34
C VAL A 135 3.99 -1.10 40.11
N ARG A 136 2.81 -1.12 40.73
CA ARG A 136 1.82 -2.19 40.58
C ARG A 136 0.62 -1.72 39.79
N ILE A 137 0.32 -2.42 38.70
CA ILE A 137 -0.86 -2.21 37.85
C ILE A 137 -1.71 -3.48 37.89
N ASP A 138 -2.93 -3.37 38.39
CA ASP A 138 -3.90 -4.46 38.47
C ASP A 138 -4.84 -4.44 37.26
N PHE A 139 -5.30 -5.62 36.86
CA PHE A 139 -6.25 -5.83 35.78
C PHE A 139 -7.38 -6.76 36.21
N VAL A 140 -8.61 -6.38 35.85
CA VAL A 140 -9.83 -7.17 36.08
C VAL A 140 -10.71 -7.13 34.84
N ALA A 141 -11.09 -8.30 34.33
CA ALA A 141 -12.09 -8.45 33.28
C ALA A 141 -13.06 -9.59 33.57
N ASN A 142 -14.32 -9.39 33.19
CA ASN A 142 -15.45 -10.32 33.35
C ASN A 142 -15.99 -10.80 31.99
N GLY A 143 -15.10 -11.10 31.05
CA GLY A 143 -15.45 -11.53 29.70
C GLY A 143 -14.23 -11.85 28.86
N TYR A 144 -14.42 -12.70 27.85
CA TYR A 144 -13.43 -12.95 26.81
C TYR A 144 -13.25 -11.71 25.93
N GLY A 145 -12.05 -11.51 25.42
CA GLY A 145 -11.65 -10.32 24.65
C GLY A 145 -10.21 -9.92 24.92
N THR A 146 -9.72 -8.99 24.11
CA THR A 146 -8.34 -8.51 24.19
C THR A 146 -8.30 -7.11 24.80
N TYR A 147 -7.61 -6.97 25.93
CA TYR A 147 -7.54 -5.73 26.69
C TYR A 147 -6.12 -5.16 26.63
N ARG A 148 -5.98 -3.99 26.02
CA ARG A 148 -4.69 -3.28 25.87
C ARG A 148 -4.63 -2.03 26.74
N GLN A 149 -3.43 -1.73 27.25
CA GLN A 149 -3.13 -0.49 27.94
C GLN A 149 -1.68 -0.04 27.68
N ASN A 150 -1.47 1.27 27.61
CA ASN A 150 -0.17 1.91 27.46
C ASN A 150 0.21 2.57 28.77
N VAL A 151 1.39 2.26 29.30
CA VAL A 151 1.93 2.80 30.55
C VAL A 151 3.08 3.73 30.23
N ILE A 152 2.93 5.02 30.54
CA ILE A 152 3.99 6.01 30.37
C ILE A 152 4.65 6.32 31.71
N PHE A 153 5.98 6.27 31.75
CA PHE A 153 6.81 6.70 32.88
C PHE A 153 7.56 7.99 32.54
N TYR A 154 7.33 9.05 33.34
CA TYR A 154 7.94 10.37 33.13
C TYR A 154 8.88 10.75 34.27
N PHE A 155 10.13 11.07 33.91
CA PHE A 155 11.20 11.39 34.87
C PHE A 155 11.52 12.90 34.95
N GLY A 156 10.69 13.75 34.36
CA GLY A 156 10.83 15.21 34.40
C GLY A 156 11.45 15.84 33.15
N GLU A 157 11.93 15.03 32.23
CA GLU A 157 12.44 15.43 30.91
C GLU A 157 11.97 14.42 29.86
N TYR A 158 11.99 14.82 28.59
CA TYR A 158 11.79 13.93 27.46
C TYR A 158 13.08 13.16 27.12
N PRO A 159 13.01 11.92 26.61
CA PRO A 159 11.80 11.18 26.24
C PRO A 159 11.10 10.52 27.44
N VAL A 160 9.79 10.33 27.32
CA VAL A 160 9.02 9.49 28.25
C VAL A 160 9.24 8.02 27.92
N LEU A 161 9.25 7.14 28.92
CA LEU A 161 9.35 5.70 28.68
C LEU A 161 7.95 5.10 28.53
N LEU A 162 7.69 4.43 27.40
CA LEU A 162 6.43 3.74 27.13
C LEU A 162 6.59 2.23 27.28
N GLN A 163 5.68 1.61 28.03
CA GLN A 163 5.50 0.15 28.10
C GLN A 163 4.08 -0.20 27.69
N ARG A 164 3.92 -1.14 26.76
CA ARG A 164 2.60 -1.59 26.26
C ARG A 164 2.25 -2.90 26.95
N ILE A 165 1.15 -2.94 27.69
CA ILE A 165 0.66 -4.15 28.35
C ILE A 165 -0.62 -4.64 27.68
N CYS A 166 -0.81 -5.96 27.66
CA CYS A 166 -1.99 -6.59 27.08
C CYS A 166 -2.42 -7.82 27.89
N MET A 167 -3.72 -7.96 28.13
CA MET A 167 -4.33 -9.20 28.60
C MET A 167 -5.29 -9.73 27.54
N ASP A 168 -5.04 -10.94 27.07
CA ASP A 168 -5.88 -11.63 26.10
C ASP A 168 -6.69 -12.72 26.84
N CYS A 169 -7.99 -12.51 27.01
CA CYS A 169 -8.87 -13.45 27.71
C CYS A 169 -9.59 -14.30 26.67
N VAL A 170 -9.24 -15.58 26.53
CA VAL A 170 -9.65 -16.44 25.41
C VAL A 170 -10.29 -17.74 25.90
N PRO A 171 -11.35 -18.27 25.25
CA PRO A 171 -11.84 -19.62 25.52
C PRO A 171 -10.73 -20.68 25.34
N MET A 172 -10.80 -21.79 26.08
CA MET A 172 -9.79 -22.86 25.98
C MET A 172 -9.66 -23.46 24.57
N GLU A 173 -10.76 -23.54 23.83
CA GLU A 173 -10.78 -24.07 22.45
C GLU A 173 -9.98 -23.19 21.49
N ASP A 174 -10.11 -21.87 21.62
CA ASP A 174 -9.40 -20.91 20.78
C ASP A 174 -7.96 -20.71 21.26
N PHE A 175 -7.65 -20.91 22.55
CA PHE A 175 -6.30 -20.81 23.08
C PHE A 175 -5.28 -21.62 22.26
N CYS A 176 -5.62 -22.89 21.96
CA CYS A 176 -4.78 -23.76 21.13
C CYS A 176 -4.68 -23.24 19.69
N ARG A 177 -5.80 -22.84 19.08
CA ARG A 177 -5.84 -22.34 17.70
C ARG A 177 -4.99 -21.09 17.50
N ILE A 178 -5.10 -20.11 18.41
CA ILE A 178 -4.34 -18.86 18.31
C ILE A 178 -2.84 -19.13 18.51
N HIS A 179 -2.48 -20.02 19.45
CA HIS A 179 -1.10 -20.40 19.66
C HIS A 179 -0.51 -21.12 18.44
N GLU A 180 -1.25 -22.06 17.84
CA GLU A 180 -0.88 -22.75 16.61
C GLU A 180 -0.74 -21.76 15.43
N ALA A 181 -1.70 -20.86 15.23
CA ALA A 181 -1.66 -19.85 14.18
C ALA A 181 -0.47 -18.88 14.34
N THR A 182 -0.18 -18.44 15.57
CA THR A 182 0.98 -17.59 15.85
C THR A 182 2.28 -18.34 15.58
N ASN A 183 2.39 -19.60 16.04
CA ASN A 183 3.55 -20.44 15.78
C ASN A 183 3.74 -20.72 14.29
N TYR A 184 2.66 -20.90 13.54
CA TYR A 184 2.67 -21.07 12.10
C TYR A 184 3.23 -19.83 11.40
N GLN A 185 2.75 -18.63 11.74
CA GLN A 185 3.28 -17.39 11.13
C GLN A 185 4.79 -17.21 11.36
N PHE A 186 5.28 -17.56 12.56
CA PHE A 186 6.71 -17.46 12.85
C PHE A 186 7.54 -18.64 12.36
N SER A 187 6.97 -19.83 12.16
CA SER A 187 7.70 -20.97 11.60
C SER A 187 8.02 -20.77 10.12
N GLN A 188 7.17 -20.01 9.41
CA GLN A 188 7.38 -19.67 8.01
C GLN A 188 8.45 -18.57 7.80
N ASN A 189 8.81 -17.83 8.85
CA ASN A 189 9.77 -16.73 8.75
C ASN A 189 11.19 -17.19 9.12
N PRO A 190 12.17 -17.09 8.20
CA PRO A 190 13.56 -17.42 8.54
C PRO A 190 14.11 -16.43 9.55
N LYS A 191 14.99 -16.91 10.43
CA LYS A 191 15.71 -16.07 11.40
C LYS A 191 16.48 -14.98 10.65
N THR A 192 16.08 -13.73 10.81
CA THR A 192 16.83 -12.56 10.32
C THR A 192 18.20 -12.50 10.99
N TRP A 193 19.23 -12.07 10.27
CA TRP A 193 20.57 -11.85 10.83
C TRP A 193 20.69 -10.62 11.74
N ASN A 194 19.74 -10.44 12.66
CA ASN A 194 19.69 -9.35 13.64
C ASN A 194 20.07 -9.82 15.05
N ASN A 195 20.78 -10.95 15.19
CA ASN A 195 21.28 -11.39 16.49
C ASN A 195 22.41 -10.46 16.97
N GLU A 196 22.46 -10.21 18.28
CA GLU A 196 23.42 -9.29 18.94
C GLU A 196 24.91 -9.61 18.67
N THR A 197 25.21 -10.73 18.04
CA THR A 197 26.57 -11.23 17.75
C THR A 197 27.07 -10.91 16.34
N THR A 198 26.26 -10.34 15.46
CA THR A 198 26.63 -10.05 14.05
C THR A 198 26.74 -8.55 13.78
N SER A 199 27.88 -8.12 13.20
CA SER A 199 28.07 -6.73 12.75
C SER A 199 27.72 -6.60 11.27
N ILE A 200 26.76 -5.72 10.97
CA ILE A 200 26.30 -5.43 9.60
C ILE A 200 27.03 -4.17 9.09
N SER A 201 27.70 -4.29 7.95
CA SER A 201 28.24 -3.16 7.18
C SER A 201 27.21 -2.76 6.11
N TRP A 202 26.66 -1.56 6.27
CA TRP A 202 25.63 -0.99 5.40
C TRP A 202 26.23 -0.45 4.09
N PHE A 203 25.47 -0.58 3.01
CA PHE A 203 25.91 -0.19 1.67
C PHE A 203 26.06 1.33 1.56
N LYS A 204 27.21 1.78 1.08
CA LYS A 204 27.51 3.19 0.81
C LYS A 204 28.11 3.32 -0.57
N SER A 205 27.49 4.16 -1.40
CA SER A 205 27.99 4.53 -2.72
C SER A 205 27.52 5.94 -3.05
N PRO A 206 28.36 6.80 -3.66
CA PRO A 206 27.94 8.12 -4.11
C PRO A 206 26.93 8.06 -5.28
N PHE A 207 26.79 6.90 -5.93
CA PHE A 207 25.92 6.71 -7.10
C PHE A 207 24.54 6.16 -6.75
N VAL A 208 24.29 5.80 -5.49
CA VAL A 208 23.02 5.26 -5.01
C VAL A 208 22.49 6.19 -3.93
N ALA A 209 21.21 6.54 -4.02
CA ALA A 209 20.57 7.39 -3.01
C ALA A 209 20.69 6.73 -1.62
N PRO A 210 21.06 7.49 -0.57
CA PRO A 210 21.13 6.96 0.78
C PRO A 210 19.74 6.52 1.26
N LYS A 211 19.73 5.61 2.24
CA LYS A 211 18.52 5.18 2.94
C LYS A 211 17.78 6.39 3.51
N ASP A 212 16.44 6.37 3.46
CA ASP A 212 15.66 7.47 4.04
C ASP A 212 15.84 7.49 5.58
N PRO A 213 16.29 8.60 6.19
CA PRO A 213 16.45 8.69 7.64
C PRO A 213 15.15 8.41 8.43
N MET A 214 13.99 8.60 7.79
CA MET A 214 12.69 8.30 8.41
C MET A 214 12.49 6.79 8.60
N GLU A 215 13.08 5.95 7.74
CA GLU A 215 13.01 4.49 7.87
C GLU A 215 13.68 4.03 9.17
N ASP A 216 14.89 4.52 9.47
CA ASP A 216 15.60 4.16 10.70
C ASP A 216 14.81 4.60 11.93
N LYS A 217 14.32 5.85 11.95
CA LYS A 217 13.53 6.39 13.06
C LYS A 217 12.23 5.61 13.30
N LEU A 218 11.46 5.36 12.25
CA LEU A 218 10.19 4.64 12.39
C LEU A 218 10.41 3.16 12.72
N SER A 219 11.48 2.55 12.21
CA SER A 219 11.83 1.16 12.53
C SER A 219 12.19 0.95 13.99
N MET A 220 12.67 2.00 14.68
CA MET A 220 12.93 1.96 16.12
C MET A 220 11.63 2.02 16.96
N ILE A 221 10.62 2.71 16.45
CA ILE A 221 9.31 2.86 17.10
C ILE A 221 8.43 1.63 16.85
N TYR A 222 8.43 1.16 15.60
CA TYR A 222 7.71 -0.02 15.14
C TYR A 222 8.75 -1.09 14.79
N PRO A 223 9.29 -1.79 15.81
CA PRO A 223 10.30 -2.83 15.60
C PRO A 223 9.75 -3.93 14.72
N TYR A 224 10.65 -4.65 14.06
CA TYR A 224 10.26 -5.81 13.27
C TYR A 224 9.54 -6.83 14.16
N PRO A 225 8.41 -7.41 13.71
CA PRO A 225 7.67 -8.39 14.49
C PRO A 225 8.48 -9.66 14.75
N ASP A 226 8.59 -10.02 16.02
CA ASP A 226 9.25 -11.22 16.54
C ASP A 226 8.39 -11.84 17.65
N ARG A 227 8.68 -13.09 18.02
CA ARG A 227 7.99 -13.82 19.10
C ARG A 227 8.02 -13.08 20.44
N SER A 228 9.01 -12.22 20.65
CA SER A 228 9.16 -11.41 21.85
C SER A 228 8.24 -10.18 21.90
N ASN A 229 7.76 -9.68 20.75
CA ASN A 229 7.06 -8.40 20.66
C ASN A 229 5.69 -8.47 19.97
N PHE A 230 5.36 -9.59 19.32
CA PHE A 230 4.10 -9.80 18.62
C PHE A 230 3.48 -11.16 18.94
N PHE A 231 2.18 -11.15 19.22
CA PHE A 231 1.34 -12.32 19.37
C PHE A 231 -0.02 -11.98 18.79
N LEU A 232 -0.63 -12.94 18.11
CA LEU A 232 -1.94 -12.76 17.50
C LEU A 232 -3.01 -12.86 18.58
N THR A 233 -4.01 -11.97 18.54
CA THR A 233 -5.05 -11.90 19.59
C THR A 233 -6.35 -12.56 19.12
N GLN A 234 -7.27 -12.79 20.06
CA GLN A 234 -8.58 -13.36 19.73
C GLN A 234 -9.36 -12.44 18.77
N GLU A 235 -9.29 -11.12 18.96
CA GLU A 235 -9.99 -10.13 18.12
C GLU A 235 -9.68 -10.29 16.62
N SER A 236 -8.44 -10.64 16.28
CA SER A 236 -8.04 -10.83 14.87
C SER A 236 -8.49 -12.15 14.25
N LEU A 237 -9.01 -13.08 15.03
CA LEU A 237 -9.44 -14.41 14.56
C LEU A 237 -10.94 -14.62 14.67
N THR A 238 -11.62 -14.01 15.65
CA THR A 238 -13.05 -14.25 15.91
C THR A 238 -13.95 -13.10 15.49
N ASP A 239 -13.47 -11.86 15.47
CA ASP A 239 -14.32 -10.74 15.08
C ASP A 239 -14.37 -10.62 13.56
N ASP A 240 -15.55 -10.69 12.95
CA ASP A 240 -15.66 -10.53 11.49
C ASP A 240 -15.59 -9.07 11.03
N HIS A 241 -15.69 -8.10 11.95
CA HIS A 241 -15.85 -6.68 11.62
C HIS A 241 -15.01 -5.73 12.49
N LEU A 242 -14.49 -4.67 11.85
CA LEU A 242 -13.86 -3.54 12.53
C LEU A 242 -14.94 -2.69 13.24
N THR A 243 -14.68 -2.37 14.51
CA THR A 243 -15.51 -1.50 15.36
C THR A 243 -14.67 -0.34 15.87
N PRO A 244 -15.27 0.79 16.29
CA PRO A 244 -14.51 1.90 16.86
C PRO A 244 -13.63 1.51 18.08
N GLN A 245 -14.01 0.45 18.80
CA GLN A 245 -13.29 -0.07 19.95
C GLN A 245 -12.06 -0.89 19.53
N ASN A 246 -12.19 -1.85 18.62
CA ASN A 246 -11.08 -2.73 18.21
C ASN A 246 -10.22 -2.13 17.07
N TYR A 247 -10.65 -1.04 16.43
CA TYR A 247 -10.09 -0.51 15.19
C TYR A 247 -8.55 -0.40 15.17
N ARG A 248 -7.97 0.37 16.11
CA ARG A 248 -6.52 0.56 16.15
C ARG A 248 -5.80 -0.75 16.40
N GLY A 249 -6.27 -1.49 17.40
CA GLY A 249 -5.62 -2.70 17.86
C GLY A 249 -5.53 -3.77 16.77
N ARG A 250 -6.67 -4.03 16.12
CA ARG A 250 -6.79 -4.98 15.02
C ARG A 250 -6.05 -4.52 13.77
N LEU A 251 -6.10 -3.23 13.42
CA LEU A 251 -5.38 -2.75 12.24
C LEU A 251 -3.85 -2.87 12.40
N HIS A 252 -3.31 -2.62 13.61
CA HIS A 252 -1.90 -2.94 13.89
C HIS A 252 -1.61 -4.43 13.68
N GLU A 253 -2.45 -5.34 14.19
CA GLU A 253 -2.22 -6.77 13.98
C GLU A 253 -2.27 -7.18 12.51
N LEU A 254 -3.26 -6.72 11.76
CA LEU A 254 -3.39 -7.03 10.33
C LEU A 254 -2.19 -6.49 9.53
N ILE A 255 -1.72 -5.27 9.83
CA ILE A 255 -0.51 -4.72 9.21
C ILE A 255 0.71 -5.59 9.54
N THR A 256 0.85 -6.03 10.80
CA THR A 256 1.98 -6.88 11.22
C THR A 256 1.94 -8.25 10.55
N VAL A 257 0.77 -8.88 10.49
CA VAL A 257 0.56 -10.18 9.81
C VAL A 257 0.88 -10.05 8.32
N GLU A 258 0.49 -8.94 7.70
CA GLU A 258 0.82 -8.65 6.32
C GLU A 258 2.33 -8.40 6.12
N GLU A 259 2.99 -7.68 7.03
CA GLU A 259 4.46 -7.49 7.01
C GLU A 259 5.20 -8.84 7.09
N LEU A 260 4.77 -9.73 7.99
CA LEU A 260 5.32 -11.09 8.12
C LEU A 260 5.12 -11.92 6.85
N ALA A 261 3.91 -11.91 6.26
CA ALA A 261 3.65 -12.64 5.02
C ALA A 261 4.46 -12.12 3.84
N ARG A 262 4.62 -10.79 3.72
CA ARG A 262 5.49 -10.18 2.70
C ARG A 262 6.95 -10.59 2.89
N HIS A 263 7.42 -10.64 4.13
CA HIS A 263 8.77 -11.12 4.44
C HIS A 263 8.93 -12.59 4.04
N GLU A 264 7.99 -13.46 4.41
CA GLU A 264 7.96 -14.87 4.02
C GLU A 264 8.06 -15.05 2.50
N GLN A 265 7.30 -14.27 1.71
CA GLN A 265 7.34 -14.36 0.26
C GLN A 265 8.73 -14.04 -0.33
N ILE A 266 9.48 -13.14 0.30
CA ILE A 266 10.84 -12.78 -0.13
C ILE A 266 11.89 -13.75 0.43
N ALA A 267 11.68 -14.23 1.65
CA ALA A 267 12.49 -15.25 2.27
C ALA A 267 12.63 -16.52 1.44
N ARG A 268 11.63 -16.83 0.60
CA ARG A 268 11.67 -17.94 -0.37
C ARG A 268 12.82 -17.86 -1.39
N TYR A 269 13.44 -16.70 -1.56
CA TYR A 269 14.61 -16.50 -2.42
C TYR A 269 15.94 -16.52 -1.64
N ASN A 270 15.92 -16.62 -0.32
CA ASN A 270 17.13 -16.69 0.49
C ASN A 270 17.80 -18.07 0.31
N GLU A 271 19.09 -18.07 0.03
CA GLU A 271 19.83 -19.30 -0.23
C GLU A 271 21.34 -19.14 -0.07
N ILE A 272 22.05 -20.27 -0.15
CA ILE A 272 23.50 -20.31 -0.32
C ILE A 272 23.79 -20.42 -1.81
N SER A 273 24.57 -19.48 -2.34
CA SER A 273 24.83 -19.36 -3.78
C SER A 273 26.28 -18.94 -4.03
N TYR A 274 26.78 -19.21 -5.23
CA TYR A 274 28.08 -18.74 -5.71
C TYR A 274 27.86 -17.48 -6.53
N MET A 275 28.29 -16.33 -6.01
CA MET A 275 28.20 -15.08 -6.76
C MET A 275 29.47 -14.85 -7.59
N ARG A 276 29.29 -14.54 -8.88
CA ARG A 276 30.39 -14.17 -9.78
C ARG A 276 30.72 -12.71 -9.61
N LEU A 277 31.96 -12.37 -9.29
CA LEU A 277 32.41 -10.99 -9.22
C LEU A 277 32.76 -10.47 -10.61
N LEU A 278 32.29 -9.26 -10.94
CA LEU A 278 32.37 -8.69 -12.28
C LEU A 278 32.81 -7.22 -12.21
N SER A 279 33.71 -6.82 -13.10
CA SER A 279 34.03 -5.41 -13.36
C SER A 279 32.94 -4.72 -14.18
N ASN A 280 32.26 -5.50 -15.02
CA ASN A 280 31.25 -5.05 -15.95
C ASN A 280 30.35 -6.23 -16.33
N TYR A 281 29.11 -5.93 -16.70
CA TYR A 281 28.22 -6.90 -17.31
C TYR A 281 27.40 -6.25 -18.40
N VAL A 282 26.97 -7.07 -19.35
CA VAL A 282 26.13 -6.65 -20.46
C VAL A 282 24.80 -7.35 -20.34
N LEU A 283 23.73 -6.57 -20.22
CA LEU A 283 22.39 -7.09 -20.39
C LEU A 283 21.99 -6.89 -21.85
N ALA A 284 22.02 -7.99 -22.59
CA ALA A 284 21.38 -8.06 -23.88
C ALA A 284 19.90 -8.32 -23.65
N SER A 285 19.09 -7.26 -23.62
CA SER A 285 17.67 -7.47 -23.88
C SER A 285 17.56 -7.86 -25.35
N ALA A 286 17.18 -9.11 -25.63
CA ALA A 286 16.78 -9.51 -26.99
C ALA A 286 15.63 -8.64 -27.54
N GLY A 287 15.02 -7.85 -26.65
CA GLY A 287 13.91 -6.94 -26.87
C GLY A 287 14.22 -5.46 -27.18
N ASP A 288 15.46 -4.96 -27.27
CA ASP A 288 15.65 -3.53 -27.63
C ASP A 288 16.77 -3.23 -28.65
N ALA A 289 17.57 -4.24 -29.06
CA ALA A 289 18.85 -4.02 -29.75
C ALA A 289 19.83 -3.06 -29.02
N SER A 290 19.46 -2.54 -27.84
CA SER A 290 20.34 -1.83 -26.93
C SER A 290 20.92 -2.82 -25.94
N THR A 291 22.16 -3.22 -26.16
CA THR A 291 23.00 -3.81 -25.11
C THR A 291 23.36 -2.73 -24.11
N VAL A 292 22.84 -2.84 -22.88
CA VAL A 292 23.27 -1.95 -21.79
C VAL A 292 24.49 -2.58 -21.14
N ALA A 293 25.66 -2.03 -21.44
CA ALA A 293 26.89 -2.34 -20.74
C ALA A 293 27.00 -1.47 -19.49
N LYS A 294 27.05 -2.08 -18.31
CA LYS A 294 27.26 -1.39 -17.04
C LYS A 294 28.69 -1.66 -16.57
N TYR A 295 29.40 -0.60 -16.16
CA TYR A 295 30.76 -0.66 -15.63
C TYR A 295 30.75 -0.28 -14.15
N ALA A 296 31.45 -1.05 -13.32
CA ALA A 296 31.55 -0.77 -11.90
C ALA A 296 32.39 0.50 -11.69
N PRO A 297 31.96 1.42 -10.82
CA PRO A 297 32.78 2.57 -10.45
C PRO A 297 34.11 2.17 -9.79
N PRO A 298 35.15 3.03 -9.79
CA PRO A 298 36.44 2.71 -9.20
C PRO A 298 36.36 2.26 -7.73
N GLY A 299 36.84 1.04 -7.45
CA GLY A 299 36.82 0.43 -6.11
C GLY A 299 35.54 -0.32 -5.77
N GLU A 300 34.48 -0.22 -6.59
CA GLU A 300 33.28 -1.05 -6.47
C GLU A 300 33.34 -2.23 -7.43
N LEU A 301 32.55 -3.27 -7.17
CA LEU A 301 32.40 -4.42 -8.07
C LEU A 301 30.91 -4.74 -8.25
N PHE A 302 30.57 -5.34 -9.38
CA PHE A 302 29.29 -6.03 -9.52
C PHE A 302 29.43 -7.49 -9.13
N ALA A 303 28.32 -8.10 -8.74
CA ALA A 303 28.22 -9.52 -8.54
C ALA A 303 26.97 -10.09 -9.23
N GLN A 304 27.15 -11.16 -9.99
CA GLN A 304 26.06 -11.93 -10.56
C GLN A 304 25.69 -13.03 -9.57
N LEU A 305 24.47 -12.95 -9.03
CA LEU A 305 23.95 -13.89 -8.05
C LEU A 305 22.90 -14.79 -8.72
N PRO A 306 23.19 -16.08 -8.95
CA PRO A 306 22.20 -17.02 -9.45
C PRO A 306 21.19 -17.39 -8.36
N LEU A 307 19.94 -17.58 -8.78
CA LEU A 307 18.80 -17.93 -7.93
C LEU A 307 18.30 -19.35 -8.22
N SER A 308 18.03 -20.15 -7.20
CA SER A 308 17.38 -21.47 -7.36
C SER A 308 15.92 -21.38 -7.82
N ARG A 309 15.22 -20.32 -7.39
CA ARG A 309 13.82 -20.06 -7.76
C ARG A 309 13.74 -18.93 -8.77
N SER A 310 12.98 -19.16 -9.84
CA SER A 310 12.76 -18.13 -10.86
C SER A 310 11.87 -16.99 -10.35
N ILE A 311 12.26 -15.75 -10.61
CA ILE A 311 11.43 -14.57 -10.47
C ILE A 311 10.46 -14.51 -11.65
N SER A 312 9.16 -14.52 -11.35
CA SER A 312 8.09 -14.49 -12.35
C SER A 312 7.03 -13.45 -12.00
N GLU A 313 6.54 -12.72 -13.01
CA GLU A 313 5.39 -11.82 -12.85
C GLU A 313 4.08 -12.55 -12.53
N ASP A 314 4.00 -13.85 -12.79
CA ASP A 314 2.80 -14.65 -12.50
C ASP A 314 2.62 -14.97 -11.01
N THR A 315 3.69 -14.92 -10.20
CA THR A 315 3.64 -15.29 -8.78
C THR A 315 3.60 -14.06 -7.87
N LYS A 316 2.87 -14.15 -6.74
CA LYS A 316 2.88 -13.10 -5.70
C LYS A 316 4.31 -12.77 -5.26
N SER A 317 5.12 -13.80 -4.97
CA SER A 317 6.51 -13.64 -4.52
C SER A 317 7.39 -12.92 -5.55
N GLY A 318 7.25 -13.25 -6.84
CA GLY A 318 8.04 -12.62 -7.91
C GLY A 318 7.64 -11.16 -8.12
N ARG A 319 6.34 -10.83 -8.11
CA ARG A 319 5.86 -9.44 -8.18
C ARG A 319 6.35 -8.61 -7.00
N LEU A 320 6.31 -9.16 -5.78
CA LEU A 320 6.81 -8.49 -4.59
C LEU A 320 8.32 -8.25 -4.67
N PHE A 321 9.08 -9.24 -5.13
CA PHE A 321 10.52 -9.13 -5.31
C PHE A 321 10.88 -8.03 -6.33
N LEU A 322 10.18 -8.00 -7.47
CA LEU A 322 10.37 -7.02 -8.53
C LEU A 322 10.07 -5.59 -8.05
N ARG A 323 8.99 -5.37 -7.29
CA ARG A 323 8.56 -4.04 -6.84
C ARG A 323 9.24 -3.55 -5.55
N GLY A 324 9.56 -4.46 -4.63
CA GLY A 324 9.84 -4.11 -3.22
C GLY A 324 11.25 -4.44 -2.71
N CYS A 325 12.03 -5.25 -3.43
CA CYS A 325 13.36 -5.67 -2.98
C CYS A 325 14.47 -5.00 -3.79
N ASN A 326 15.21 -4.07 -3.17
CA ASN A 326 16.33 -3.35 -3.82
C ASN A 326 17.66 -3.58 -3.09
N LYS A 327 17.65 -4.42 -2.05
CA LYS A 327 18.73 -4.61 -1.10
C LYS A 327 18.86 -6.07 -0.75
N VAL A 328 20.09 -6.50 -0.54
CA VAL A 328 20.41 -7.86 -0.15
C VAL A 328 21.54 -7.85 0.86
N LEU A 329 21.40 -8.65 1.91
CA LEU A 329 22.49 -8.95 2.84
C LEU A 329 23.17 -10.22 2.38
N PHE A 330 24.48 -10.28 2.51
CA PHE A 330 25.20 -11.53 2.31
C PHE A 330 26.34 -11.71 3.32
N LYS A 331 26.67 -12.98 3.55
CA LYS A 331 27.79 -13.41 4.38
C LYS A 331 28.70 -14.32 3.57
N SER A 332 29.99 -14.00 3.52
CA SER A 332 31.00 -14.87 2.91
C SER A 332 31.18 -16.13 3.75
N LEU A 333 31.08 -17.30 3.12
CA LEU A 333 31.35 -18.59 3.76
C LEU A 333 32.85 -18.95 3.72
N ALA A 334 33.62 -18.31 2.84
CA ALA A 334 35.05 -18.55 2.70
C ALA A 334 35.88 -17.94 3.85
N GLN A 335 35.38 -16.88 4.49
CA GLN A 335 36.06 -16.20 5.59
C GLN A 335 35.38 -16.49 6.92
N LYS A 336 36.16 -16.80 7.98
CA LYS A 336 35.65 -17.01 9.36
C LYS A 336 35.10 -15.73 10.02
N SER A 337 34.95 -14.64 9.30
CA SER A 337 34.43 -13.39 9.86
C SER A 337 32.91 -13.49 10.06
N ASN A 338 32.42 -12.99 11.20
CA ASN A 338 30.98 -12.88 11.46
C ASN A 338 30.39 -11.55 10.93
N ARG A 339 31.02 -10.97 9.90
CA ARG A 339 30.59 -9.73 9.27
C ARG A 339 29.62 -10.02 8.13
N ILE A 340 28.57 -9.21 8.08
CA ILE A 340 27.53 -9.26 7.05
C ILE A 340 27.60 -7.96 6.27
N PHE A 341 27.48 -8.04 4.95
CA PHE A 341 27.53 -6.88 4.07
C PHE A 341 26.19 -6.68 3.38
N GLU A 342 25.74 -5.43 3.27
CA GLU A 342 24.64 -5.04 2.40
C GLU A 342 25.16 -4.74 0.98
N ALA A 343 24.45 -5.23 -0.02
CA ALA A 343 24.63 -4.90 -1.43
C ALA A 343 23.33 -4.32 -2.02
N HIS A 344 23.49 -3.46 -3.02
CA HIS A 344 22.37 -2.87 -3.75
C HIS A 344 22.01 -3.73 -4.96
N ILE A 345 20.72 -4.01 -5.18
CA ILE A 345 20.26 -4.74 -6.36
C ILE A 345 20.11 -3.76 -7.52
N GLU A 346 20.84 -4.01 -8.61
CA GLU A 346 20.85 -3.18 -9.82
C GLU A 346 19.85 -3.67 -10.86
N ASP A 347 19.89 -4.96 -11.20
CA ASP A 347 19.01 -5.57 -12.21
C ASP A 347 18.51 -6.93 -11.74
N LYS A 348 17.29 -7.28 -12.17
CA LYS A 348 16.57 -8.50 -11.79
C LYS A 348 16.20 -9.28 -13.05
N CYS A 349 16.79 -10.45 -13.25
CA CYS A 349 16.47 -11.39 -14.33
C CYS A 349 15.65 -12.58 -13.79
N THR A 350 15.31 -13.56 -14.63
CA THR A 350 14.50 -14.72 -14.18
C THR A 350 15.19 -15.53 -13.09
N GLN A 351 16.44 -15.91 -13.31
CA GLN A 351 17.19 -16.82 -12.44
C GLN A 351 18.49 -16.18 -11.94
N THR A 352 18.69 -14.89 -12.16
CA THR A 352 19.89 -14.17 -11.73
C THR A 352 19.54 -12.76 -11.28
N VAL A 353 20.26 -12.27 -10.28
CA VAL A 353 20.19 -10.89 -9.79
C VAL A 353 21.57 -10.29 -9.87
N TYR A 354 21.67 -9.09 -10.43
CA TYR A 354 22.92 -8.34 -10.47
C TYR A 354 22.94 -7.38 -9.28
N VAL A 355 23.98 -7.47 -8.47
CA VAL A 355 24.13 -6.67 -7.26
C VAL A 355 25.42 -5.85 -7.33
N ARG A 356 25.42 -4.68 -6.71
CA ARG A 356 26.57 -3.80 -6.57
C ARG A 356 27.15 -3.92 -5.16
N LEU A 357 28.46 -4.15 -5.11
CA LEU A 357 29.24 -4.24 -3.87
C LEU A 357 29.94 -2.90 -3.60
N SER A 358 29.87 -2.44 -2.35
CA SER A 358 30.49 -1.18 -1.95
C SER A 358 32.02 -1.31 -1.91
N LYS A 359 32.72 -0.18 -2.03
CA LYS A 359 34.18 -0.14 -1.90
C LYS A 359 34.68 -0.71 -0.57
N GLU A 360 34.00 -0.38 0.53
CA GLU A 360 34.31 -0.93 1.86
C GLU A 360 34.23 -2.46 1.88
N CYS A 361 33.24 -3.04 1.20
CA CYS A 361 33.08 -4.48 1.10
C CYS A 361 34.21 -5.12 0.27
N VAL A 362 34.52 -4.55 -0.90
CA VAL A 362 35.58 -5.02 -1.80
C VAL A 362 36.94 -5.01 -1.10
N ASP A 363 37.25 -3.91 -0.40
CA ASP A 363 38.51 -3.74 0.34
C ASP A 363 38.58 -4.69 1.56
N THR A 364 37.48 -4.84 2.31
CA THR A 364 37.46 -5.69 3.53
C THR A 364 37.58 -7.17 3.21
N LEU A 365 36.94 -7.63 2.13
CA LEU A 365 36.95 -9.03 1.72
C LEU A 365 38.09 -9.36 0.74
N ASN A 366 38.91 -8.37 0.32
CA ASN A 366 39.95 -8.50 -0.71
C ASN A 366 39.41 -9.12 -2.02
N LEU A 367 38.29 -8.59 -2.51
CA LEU A 367 37.59 -9.13 -3.66
C LEU A 367 38.27 -8.72 -4.98
N THR A 368 38.37 -9.67 -5.90
CA THR A 368 38.90 -9.43 -7.25
C THR A 368 37.86 -9.77 -8.31
N ALA A 369 37.82 -8.99 -9.39
CA ALA A 369 36.92 -9.26 -10.51
C ALA A 369 37.23 -10.62 -11.16
N ASN A 370 36.21 -11.25 -11.74
CA ASN A 370 36.25 -12.57 -12.39
C ASN A 370 36.57 -13.74 -11.44
N THR A 371 36.24 -13.61 -10.16
CA THR A 371 36.32 -14.70 -9.19
C THR A 371 34.95 -15.04 -8.64
N ASP A 372 34.81 -16.25 -8.10
CA ASP A 372 33.57 -16.73 -7.48
C ASP A 372 33.67 -16.63 -5.96
N LEU A 373 32.62 -16.12 -5.34
CA LEU A 373 32.51 -16.05 -3.89
C LEU A 373 31.28 -16.83 -3.42
N GLN A 374 31.50 -17.83 -2.57
CA GLN A 374 30.40 -18.55 -1.94
C GLN A 374 29.80 -17.71 -0.81
N VAL A 375 28.51 -17.43 -0.92
CA VAL A 375 27.79 -16.58 0.01
C VAL A 375 26.50 -17.22 0.47
N GLN A 376 26.17 -17.00 1.73
CA GLN A 376 24.78 -17.07 2.18
C GLN A 376 24.14 -15.72 1.91
N VAL A 377 22.88 -15.70 1.45
CA VAL A 377 22.20 -14.48 1.01
C VAL A 377 20.83 -14.36 1.67
N GLN A 378 20.50 -13.14 2.10
CA GLN A 378 19.20 -12.76 2.64
C GLN A 378 18.68 -11.49 1.95
N PHE A 379 17.56 -11.59 1.24
CA PHE A 379 16.92 -10.44 0.59
C PHE A 379 16.14 -9.58 1.58
N LEU A 380 16.21 -8.25 1.41
CA LEU A 380 15.55 -7.30 2.29
C LEU A 380 14.46 -6.51 1.55
N LEU A 381 13.28 -6.45 2.17
CA LEU A 381 12.21 -5.54 1.80
C LEU A 381 12.36 -4.19 2.48
N ASN A 382 11.92 -3.14 1.80
CA ASN A 382 11.74 -1.83 2.43
C ASN A 382 10.59 -1.90 3.45
N ARG A 383 10.92 -1.67 4.72
CA ARG A 383 9.93 -1.66 5.83
C ARG A 383 9.23 -0.33 6.03
N LEU A 384 9.73 0.75 5.41
CA LEU A 384 9.19 2.11 5.60
C LEU A 384 7.65 2.16 5.42
N PRO A 385 7.04 1.54 4.37
CA PRO A 385 5.60 1.58 4.21
C PRO A 385 4.84 0.96 5.39
N SER A 386 5.27 -0.22 5.89
CA SER A 386 4.63 -0.87 7.04
C SER A 386 4.73 -0.02 8.31
N CYS A 387 5.87 0.62 8.54
CA CYS A 387 6.04 1.51 9.68
C CYS A 387 5.22 2.80 9.54
N GLU A 388 5.09 3.35 8.33
CA GLU A 388 4.20 4.49 8.05
C GLU A 388 2.73 4.15 8.27
N TRP A 389 2.31 2.94 7.89
CA TRP A 389 0.95 2.45 8.13
C TRP A 389 0.65 2.37 9.63
N HIS A 390 1.53 1.76 10.43
CA HIS A 390 1.38 1.76 11.88
C HIS A 390 1.34 3.17 12.47
N LYS A 391 2.24 4.06 12.02
CA LYS A 391 2.20 5.46 12.43
C LYS A 391 0.88 6.13 12.09
N ALA A 392 0.30 5.85 10.93
CA ALA A 392 -0.96 6.42 10.50
C ALA A 392 -2.13 5.97 11.40
N VAL A 393 -2.14 4.71 11.84
CA VAL A 393 -3.12 4.21 12.84
C VAL A 393 -3.02 4.97 14.15
N ASP A 394 -1.79 5.12 14.66
CA ASP A 394 -1.52 5.85 15.91
C ASP A 394 -1.79 7.36 15.79
N SER A 395 -1.64 7.93 14.60
CA SER A 395 -1.80 9.37 14.34
C SER A 395 -3.23 9.77 13.98
N LEU A 396 -4.16 8.83 13.83
CA LEU A 396 -5.57 9.14 13.56
C LEU A 396 -6.15 9.90 14.76
N PRO A 397 -6.61 11.17 14.63
CA PRO A 397 -7.06 11.96 15.77
C PRO A 397 -8.39 11.44 16.36
N ASP A 398 -9.30 10.99 15.51
CA ASP A 398 -10.62 10.49 15.90
C ASP A 398 -10.99 9.28 15.05
N VAL A 399 -11.35 8.17 15.72
CA VAL A 399 -11.76 6.94 15.04
C VAL A 399 -13.13 7.11 14.38
N GLU A 400 -13.97 8.02 14.88
CA GLU A 400 -15.28 8.29 14.28
C GLU A 400 -15.18 8.81 12.84
N LEU A 401 -14.04 9.38 12.42
CA LEU A 401 -13.82 9.82 11.03
C LEU A 401 -13.89 8.67 10.02
N VAL A 402 -13.66 7.42 10.45
CA VAL A 402 -13.66 6.24 9.59
C VAL A 402 -14.88 5.32 9.82
N PHE A 403 -15.90 5.82 10.54
CA PHE A 403 -17.16 5.13 10.77
C PHE A 403 -18.35 6.05 10.51
N LEU A 404 -19.50 5.47 10.16
CA LEU A 404 -20.76 6.23 10.15
C LEU A 404 -21.27 6.36 11.58
N ASN A 405 -21.18 7.57 12.16
CA ASN A 405 -21.80 7.84 13.45
C ASN A 405 -23.34 7.74 13.32
N LYS A 406 -23.99 7.08 14.29
CA LYS A 406 -25.44 6.84 14.34
C LYS A 406 -26.26 8.13 14.20
N MET A 407 -25.72 9.26 14.67
CA MET A 407 -26.38 10.57 14.55
C MET A 407 -26.63 10.99 13.08
N TYR A 408 -25.76 10.58 12.16
CA TYR A 408 -25.86 10.95 10.75
C TYR A 408 -26.56 9.90 9.89
N ALA A 409 -26.94 8.75 10.46
CA ALA A 409 -27.55 7.67 9.68
C ALA A 409 -28.91 8.05 9.06
N ASN A 410 -29.64 8.98 9.68
CA ASN A 410 -30.98 9.41 9.28
C ASN A 410 -31.00 10.84 8.73
N MET A 411 -29.97 11.27 7.99
CA MET A 411 -29.91 12.63 7.45
C MET A 411 -30.99 12.85 6.36
N ASP A 412 -31.83 13.88 6.52
CA ASP A 412 -32.94 14.18 5.60
C ASP A 412 -32.50 14.88 4.31
N ASP A 413 -33.01 14.43 3.16
CA ASP A 413 -32.70 14.97 1.83
C ASP A 413 -33.19 16.42 1.61
N SER A 414 -34.12 16.93 2.43
CA SER A 414 -34.76 18.25 2.26
C SER A 414 -33.77 19.43 2.27
N SER A 415 -32.76 19.36 3.14
CA SER A 415 -31.68 20.36 3.24
C SER A 415 -30.79 20.41 1.99
N ILE A 416 -30.69 19.28 1.28
CA ILE A 416 -29.83 19.12 0.10
C ILE A 416 -30.51 19.65 -1.16
N PHE A 417 -31.84 19.57 -1.24
CA PHE A 417 -32.61 20.16 -2.35
C PHE A 417 -32.39 21.67 -2.44
N THR A 418 -32.43 22.39 -1.32
CA THR A 418 -32.15 23.83 -1.28
C THR A 418 -30.74 24.17 -1.75
N LEU A 419 -29.74 23.34 -1.39
CA LEU A 419 -28.37 23.49 -1.86
C LEU A 419 -28.23 23.19 -3.37
N MET A 420 -28.98 22.21 -3.87
CA MET A 420 -29.01 21.87 -5.29
C MET A 420 -29.60 22.99 -6.15
N ASP A 421 -30.63 23.69 -5.69
CA ASP A 421 -31.25 24.78 -6.45
C ASP A 421 -30.28 25.96 -6.67
N ALA A 422 -29.45 26.28 -5.68
CA ALA A 422 -28.40 27.29 -5.82
C ALA A 422 -27.34 26.90 -6.87
N ILE A 423 -27.05 25.60 -7.02
CA ILE A 423 -26.07 25.08 -7.99
C ILE A 423 -26.69 24.93 -9.38
N ASN A 424 -27.96 24.55 -9.46
CA ASN A 424 -28.72 24.40 -10.70
C ASN A 424 -28.69 25.67 -11.56
N ALA A 425 -28.80 26.85 -10.93
CA ALA A 425 -28.77 28.13 -11.63
C ALA A 425 -27.43 28.43 -12.33
N LYS A 426 -26.31 27.88 -11.84
CA LYS A 426 -24.95 28.20 -12.31
C LYS A 426 -24.31 27.11 -13.18
N TYR A 427 -24.76 25.85 -13.06
CA TYR A 427 -24.14 24.69 -13.72
C TYR A 427 -25.16 23.79 -14.43
N SER A 428 -25.86 24.33 -15.43
CA SER A 428 -26.90 23.61 -16.18
C SER A 428 -26.42 22.36 -16.93
N LEU A 429 -25.13 22.32 -17.32
CA LEU A 429 -24.51 21.23 -18.09
C LEU A 429 -24.25 19.94 -17.29
N LEU A 430 -24.30 19.99 -15.96
CA LEU A 430 -24.06 18.82 -15.10
C LEU A 430 -25.32 17.95 -14.98
N ASN A 431 -25.14 16.63 -14.86
CA ASN A 431 -26.26 15.74 -14.56
C ASN A 431 -26.68 15.85 -13.07
N LEU A 432 -27.84 15.27 -12.74
CA LEU A 432 -28.42 15.34 -11.40
C LEU A 432 -27.48 14.83 -10.30
N GLU A 433 -26.85 13.68 -10.51
CA GLU A 433 -25.95 13.05 -9.52
C GLU A 433 -24.66 13.86 -9.32
N GLN A 434 -24.11 14.44 -10.39
CA GLN A 434 -22.98 15.35 -10.31
C GLN A 434 -23.34 16.62 -9.54
N LYS A 435 -24.55 17.18 -9.76
CA LYS A 435 -25.03 18.34 -9.00
C LYS A 435 -25.25 18.01 -7.52
N LYS A 436 -25.79 16.83 -7.21
CA LYS A 436 -25.91 16.33 -5.84
C LYS A 436 -24.53 16.24 -5.17
N ALA A 437 -23.54 15.71 -5.87
CA ALA A 437 -22.15 15.67 -5.38
C ALA A 437 -21.58 17.07 -5.12
N LEU A 438 -21.77 18.02 -6.03
CA LEU A 438 -21.32 19.39 -5.82
C LEU A 438 -22.03 20.04 -4.61
N ALA A 439 -23.35 19.87 -4.46
CA ALA A 439 -24.11 20.43 -3.35
C ALA A 439 -23.62 19.95 -1.99
N ILE A 440 -23.36 18.64 -1.89
CA ILE A 440 -22.90 18.01 -0.66
C ILE A 440 -21.45 18.42 -0.38
N ILE A 441 -20.53 18.30 -1.34
CA ILE A 441 -19.11 18.66 -1.11
C ILE A 441 -18.96 20.13 -0.74
N THR A 442 -19.76 21.03 -1.34
CA THR A 442 -19.66 22.49 -1.15
C THR A 442 -20.61 23.06 -0.07
N ALA A 443 -21.29 22.20 0.68
CA ALA A 443 -22.20 22.61 1.74
C ALA A 443 -21.50 23.52 2.78
N PRO A 444 -22.21 24.42 3.47
CA PRO A 444 -21.63 25.20 4.57
C PRO A 444 -20.98 24.30 5.64
N MET A 445 -19.87 24.73 6.25
CA MET A 445 -19.11 23.91 7.22
C MET A 445 -19.84 23.74 8.55
N GLU A 446 -20.84 24.58 8.81
CA GLU A 446 -21.74 24.52 9.96
C GLU A 446 -22.66 23.29 9.91
N ILE A 447 -22.86 22.71 8.72
CA ILE A 447 -23.62 21.47 8.56
C ILE A 447 -22.67 20.29 8.78
N PRO A 448 -22.79 19.57 9.92
CA PRO A 448 -21.95 18.42 10.18
C PRO A 448 -22.36 17.29 9.22
N MET A 449 -21.37 16.70 8.54
CA MET A 449 -21.63 15.63 7.59
C MET A 449 -20.65 14.48 7.80
N PRO A 450 -21.10 13.23 7.63
CA PRO A 450 -20.22 12.08 7.68
C PRO A 450 -19.41 11.99 6.38
N PRO A 451 -18.45 11.05 6.26
CA PRO A 451 -17.63 10.91 5.06
C PRO A 451 -18.45 10.81 3.77
N ILE A 452 -18.21 11.70 2.81
CA ILE A 452 -18.93 11.73 1.54
C ILE A 452 -18.35 10.67 0.62
N LEU A 453 -19.20 9.77 0.13
CA LEU A 453 -18.82 8.68 -0.76
C LEU A 453 -19.24 9.03 -2.19
N LEU A 454 -18.26 9.23 -3.08
CA LEU A 454 -18.50 9.46 -4.49
C LEU A 454 -18.06 8.24 -5.30
N LEU A 455 -19.01 7.34 -5.55
CA LEU A 455 -18.79 6.18 -6.39
C LEU A 455 -19.13 6.53 -7.84
N GLY A 456 -18.33 6.00 -8.74
CA GLY A 456 -18.57 6.20 -10.15
C GLY A 456 -17.72 5.23 -10.93
N PRO A 457 -18.29 4.56 -11.93
CA PRO A 457 -17.49 3.79 -12.87
C PRO A 457 -16.54 4.67 -13.70
N PHE A 458 -15.77 4.06 -14.58
CA PHE A 458 -14.96 4.80 -15.54
C PHE A 458 -15.82 5.78 -16.36
N GLY A 459 -15.25 6.92 -16.76
CA GLY A 459 -15.92 7.82 -17.69
C GLY A 459 -17.17 8.56 -17.18
N THR A 460 -17.55 8.40 -15.92
CA THR A 460 -18.74 9.07 -15.34
C THR A 460 -18.51 10.49 -14.83
N GLY A 461 -17.28 10.99 -15.01
CA GLY A 461 -16.92 12.35 -14.65
C GLY A 461 -16.50 12.54 -13.19
N LYS A 462 -16.23 11.49 -12.41
CA LYS A 462 -15.76 11.59 -11.00
C LYS A 462 -14.74 12.70 -10.75
N THR A 463 -13.58 12.61 -11.42
CA THR A 463 -12.48 13.58 -11.28
C THR A 463 -12.92 15.00 -11.67
N PHE A 464 -13.76 15.14 -12.70
CA PHE A 464 -14.30 16.43 -13.12
C PHE A 464 -15.26 17.02 -12.06
N THR A 465 -16.16 16.20 -11.51
CA THR A 465 -17.07 16.56 -10.42
C THR A 465 -16.30 17.04 -9.19
N ILE A 466 -15.26 16.30 -8.79
CA ILE A 466 -14.39 16.68 -7.68
C ILE A 466 -13.72 18.01 -7.98
N ALA A 467 -13.03 18.14 -9.13
CA ALA A 467 -12.32 19.37 -9.49
C ALA A 467 -13.24 20.60 -9.53
N GLN A 468 -14.47 20.46 -10.02
CA GLN A 468 -15.48 21.53 -10.01
C GLN A 468 -15.91 21.90 -8.58
N ALA A 469 -16.16 20.92 -7.72
CA ALA A 469 -16.49 21.18 -6.32
C ALA A 469 -15.35 21.93 -5.60
N LEU A 470 -14.10 21.52 -5.83
CA LEU A 470 -12.92 22.20 -5.31
C LEU A 470 -12.79 23.63 -5.84
N ARG A 471 -13.03 23.85 -7.14
CA ARG A 471 -13.04 25.20 -7.74
C ARG A 471 -14.07 26.11 -7.07
N ILE A 472 -15.28 25.60 -6.80
CA ILE A 472 -16.34 26.35 -6.11
C ILE A 472 -15.88 26.73 -4.69
N LEU A 473 -15.34 25.78 -3.93
CA LEU A 473 -14.83 26.04 -2.56
C LEU A 473 -13.73 27.11 -2.56
N LEU A 474 -12.77 27.02 -3.48
CA LEU A 474 -11.64 27.94 -3.55
C LEU A 474 -12.05 29.36 -3.99
N THR A 475 -13.07 29.49 -4.84
CA THR A 475 -13.56 30.78 -5.35
C THR A 475 -14.61 31.44 -4.44
N ARG A 476 -15.30 30.69 -3.58
CA ARG A 476 -16.36 31.20 -2.69
C ARG A 476 -15.82 32.04 -1.53
N GLY A 477 -14.64 31.74 -1.00
CA GLY A 477 -14.08 32.49 0.12
C GLY A 477 -12.68 32.02 0.57
N PRO A 478 -12.01 32.78 1.46
CA PRO A 478 -10.65 32.50 1.89
C PRO A 478 -10.52 31.30 2.85
N GLU A 479 -11.62 30.87 3.45
CA GLU A 479 -11.63 29.89 4.56
C GLU A 479 -11.28 28.47 4.11
N SER A 480 -11.54 28.12 2.85
CA SER A 480 -11.31 26.76 2.35
C SER A 480 -9.82 26.46 2.20
N LYS A 481 -9.34 25.47 2.93
CA LYS A 481 -8.01 24.86 2.74
C LYS A 481 -8.19 23.38 2.46
N ILE A 482 -7.68 22.92 1.31
CA ILE A 482 -8.03 21.63 0.72
C ILE A 482 -6.77 20.79 0.52
N LEU A 483 -6.81 19.56 1.01
CA LEU A 483 -5.82 18.52 0.72
C LEU A 483 -6.45 17.49 -0.23
N LEU A 484 -5.92 17.42 -1.46
CA LEU A 484 -6.30 16.42 -2.45
C LEU A 484 -5.21 15.35 -2.52
N CYS A 485 -5.58 14.13 -2.14
CA CYS A 485 -4.74 12.95 -2.19
C CYS A 485 -5.23 11.99 -3.26
N THR A 486 -4.27 11.35 -3.93
CA THR A 486 -4.53 10.27 -4.88
C THR A 486 -3.61 9.08 -4.58
N HIS A 487 -3.94 7.89 -5.09
CA HIS A 487 -3.05 6.74 -4.97
C HIS A 487 -1.80 6.89 -5.86
N SER A 488 -1.96 7.35 -7.11
CA SER A 488 -0.87 7.41 -8.09
C SER A 488 -0.52 8.84 -8.51
N ASN A 489 0.76 9.06 -8.83
CA ASN A 489 1.21 10.38 -9.28
C ASN A 489 0.50 10.83 -10.56
N SER A 490 0.24 9.91 -11.50
CA SER A 490 -0.46 10.23 -12.75
C SER A 490 -1.87 10.78 -12.51
N ALA A 491 -2.57 10.27 -11.48
CA ALA A 491 -3.89 10.77 -11.10
C ALA A 491 -3.81 12.18 -10.49
N ALA A 492 -2.86 12.43 -9.58
CA ALA A 492 -2.60 13.78 -9.04
C ALA A 492 -2.24 14.79 -10.14
N ASP A 493 -1.39 14.40 -11.08
CA ASP A 493 -0.89 15.28 -12.15
C ASP A 493 -2.02 15.67 -13.13
N LEU A 494 -3.03 14.81 -13.29
CA LEU A 494 -4.22 15.08 -14.10
C LEU A 494 -5.00 16.30 -13.57
N TYR A 495 -5.12 16.45 -12.25
CA TYR A 495 -5.81 17.60 -11.65
C TYR A 495 -5.10 18.92 -11.98
N VAL A 496 -3.78 18.93 -11.90
CA VAL A 496 -2.97 20.10 -12.25
C VAL A 496 -3.11 20.42 -13.73
N LYS A 497 -2.80 19.44 -14.60
CA LYS A 497 -2.72 19.66 -16.06
C LYS A 497 -4.07 20.02 -16.68
N ASN A 498 -5.14 19.30 -16.35
CA ASN A 498 -6.39 19.41 -17.09
C ASN A 498 -7.36 20.44 -16.49
N PHE A 499 -7.15 20.86 -15.25
CA PHE A 499 -8.09 21.73 -14.54
C PHE A 499 -7.42 22.96 -13.96
N PHE A 500 -6.56 22.80 -12.94
CA PHE A 500 -6.09 23.93 -12.14
C PHE A 500 -5.10 24.83 -12.87
N ASP A 501 -4.25 24.31 -13.77
CA ASP A 501 -3.41 25.14 -14.64
C ASP A 501 -4.26 26.08 -15.50
N VAL A 502 -5.26 25.50 -16.18
CA VAL A 502 -6.17 26.22 -17.08
C VAL A 502 -6.98 27.27 -16.31
N TRP A 503 -7.58 26.89 -15.19
CA TRP A 503 -8.42 27.81 -14.40
C TRP A 503 -7.60 28.90 -13.71
N TYR A 504 -6.41 28.58 -13.19
CA TYR A 504 -5.52 29.58 -12.61
C TYR A 504 -5.11 30.63 -13.64
N LYS A 505 -4.74 30.21 -14.85
CA LYS A 505 -4.35 31.12 -15.95
C LYS A 505 -5.52 31.94 -16.49
N THR A 506 -6.71 31.34 -16.58
CA THR A 506 -7.90 32.00 -17.16
C THR A 506 -8.60 32.93 -16.17
N GLU A 507 -8.88 32.45 -14.95
CA GLU A 507 -9.64 33.20 -13.94
C GLU A 507 -8.76 34.16 -13.13
N LYS A 508 -7.43 34.00 -13.19
CA LYS A 508 -6.42 34.81 -12.47
C LYS A 508 -6.65 34.88 -10.95
N CYS A 509 -7.32 33.88 -10.38
CA CYS A 509 -7.55 33.78 -8.94
C CYS A 509 -6.34 33.13 -8.25
N PRO A 510 -5.63 33.80 -7.32
CA PRO A 510 -4.46 33.23 -6.64
C PRO A 510 -4.75 31.92 -5.91
N ARG A 511 -5.97 31.76 -5.38
CA ARG A 511 -6.39 30.57 -4.62
C ARG A 511 -6.54 29.31 -5.47
N LEU A 512 -6.68 29.45 -6.78
CA LEU A 512 -6.73 28.32 -7.72
C LEU A 512 -5.34 27.78 -8.06
N LYS A 513 -4.26 28.46 -7.63
CA LYS A 513 -2.89 27.98 -7.81
C LYS A 513 -2.68 26.72 -6.95
N PRO A 514 -2.51 25.53 -7.54
CA PRO A 514 -2.24 24.32 -6.76
C PRO A 514 -0.77 24.28 -6.32
N ILE A 515 -0.49 23.59 -5.22
CA ILE A 515 0.85 23.13 -4.87
C ILE A 515 0.92 21.61 -5.03
N ARG A 516 1.83 21.14 -5.87
CA ARG A 516 2.08 19.72 -6.13
C ARG A 516 3.29 19.23 -5.34
N VAL A 517 3.08 18.27 -4.43
CA VAL A 517 4.17 17.71 -3.58
C VAL A 517 4.64 16.36 -4.11
N TYR A 518 5.91 16.25 -4.48
CA TYR A 518 6.53 15.00 -4.94
C TYR A 518 7.52 14.45 -3.92
N TYR A 519 7.76 13.12 -3.99
CA TYR A 519 8.90 12.50 -3.31
C TYR A 519 10.22 13.11 -3.79
N LYS A 520 11.08 13.50 -2.84
CA LYS A 520 12.38 14.17 -3.06
C LYS A 520 13.31 13.42 -4.02
N GLY A 521 13.23 12.10 -4.10
CA GLY A 521 14.05 11.26 -4.99
C GLY A 521 13.49 11.08 -6.41
N ARG A 522 12.35 11.70 -6.75
CA ARG A 522 11.76 11.57 -8.09
C ARG A 522 12.61 12.31 -9.14
N ALA A 523 12.86 11.66 -10.27
CA ALA A 523 13.58 12.28 -11.38
C ALA A 523 12.70 13.31 -12.12
N LYS A 524 13.20 14.54 -12.27
CA LYS A 524 12.49 15.68 -12.88
C LYS A 524 11.98 15.39 -14.30
N ASN A 525 12.77 14.68 -15.10
CA ASN A 525 12.42 14.31 -16.48
C ASN A 525 11.19 13.41 -16.61
N THR A 526 10.72 12.80 -15.51
CA THR A 526 9.51 11.97 -15.47
C THR A 526 8.23 12.77 -15.17
N VAL A 527 8.33 14.09 -15.01
CA VAL A 527 7.22 14.97 -14.65
C VAL A 527 6.92 15.91 -15.80
N HIS A 528 5.63 16.10 -16.11
CA HIS A 528 5.20 16.98 -17.20
C HIS A 528 5.59 18.45 -16.92
N PRO A 529 6.11 19.21 -17.90
CA PRO A 529 6.59 20.58 -17.68
C PRO A 529 5.60 21.50 -16.97
N VAL A 530 4.33 21.50 -17.38
CA VAL A 530 3.25 22.26 -16.73
C VAL A 530 3.14 21.94 -15.22
N VAL A 531 3.29 20.68 -14.83
CA VAL A 531 3.18 20.27 -13.43
C VAL A 531 4.43 20.68 -12.63
N GLN A 532 5.59 20.78 -13.29
CA GLN A 532 6.83 21.25 -12.67
C GLN A 532 6.68 22.70 -12.16
N GLU A 533 5.91 23.55 -12.84
CA GLU A 533 5.65 24.96 -12.43
C GLU A 533 4.95 25.07 -11.07
N TYR A 534 4.20 24.04 -10.68
CA TYR A 534 3.46 23.97 -9.43
C TYR A 534 4.14 23.10 -8.36
N SER A 535 5.34 22.60 -8.65
CA SER A 535 6.06 21.67 -7.78
C SER A 535 7.08 22.37 -6.89
N LEU A 536 7.29 21.83 -5.69
CA LEU A 536 8.30 22.34 -4.76
C LEU A 536 9.69 21.80 -5.14
N MET A 537 10.55 22.69 -5.63
CA MET A 537 11.91 22.38 -6.09
C MET A 537 12.96 23.21 -5.34
N LYS A 538 14.19 22.69 -5.31
CA LYS A 538 15.41 23.41 -4.91
C LYS A 538 16.04 24.08 -6.13
N ASP A 539 17.00 24.97 -5.88
CA ASP A 539 17.75 25.69 -6.93
C ASP A 539 18.49 24.76 -7.91
N ASN A 540 18.89 23.57 -7.43
CA ASN A 540 19.53 22.54 -8.25
C ASN A 540 18.55 21.72 -9.11
N GLY A 541 17.25 22.05 -9.08
CA GLY A 541 16.21 21.38 -9.87
C GLY A 541 15.71 20.04 -9.31
N THR A 542 16.09 19.66 -8.08
CA THR A 542 15.53 18.48 -7.40
C THR A 542 14.33 18.83 -6.53
N PHE A 543 13.43 17.87 -6.33
CA PHE A 543 12.27 18.06 -5.46
C PHE A 543 12.69 18.15 -3.98
N ARG A 544 11.91 18.89 -3.18
CA ARG A 544 12.10 19.02 -1.74
C ARG A 544 10.83 18.74 -0.96
N ASP A 545 11.03 18.38 0.31
CA ASP A 545 9.93 18.31 1.28
C ASP A 545 9.39 19.73 1.55
N PRO A 546 8.08 19.86 1.81
CA PRO A 546 7.44 21.14 2.06
C PRO A 546 7.71 21.71 3.46
N THR A 547 7.55 23.02 3.61
CA THR A 547 7.58 23.74 4.89
C THR A 547 6.20 24.32 5.24
N GLU A 548 6.02 24.79 6.47
CA GLU A 548 4.76 25.45 6.87
C GLU A 548 4.50 26.75 6.08
N GLU A 549 5.57 27.44 5.68
CA GLU A 549 5.50 28.67 4.89
C GLU A 549 4.96 28.41 3.48
N ASP A 550 5.40 27.31 2.85
CA ASP A 550 4.90 26.90 1.53
C ASP A 550 3.37 26.76 1.51
N PHE A 551 2.78 26.36 2.64
CA PHE A 551 1.35 26.09 2.76
C PHE A 551 0.54 27.22 3.39
N ARG A 552 1.14 28.34 3.78
CA ARG A 552 0.44 29.42 4.49
C ARG A 552 -0.67 30.03 3.63
N ASP A 553 -0.34 30.43 2.41
CA ASP A 553 -1.24 31.16 1.50
C ASP A 553 -1.85 30.26 0.42
N CYS A 554 -1.70 28.94 0.56
CA CYS A 554 -2.18 27.97 -0.41
C CYS A 554 -3.59 27.47 -0.08
N GLY A 555 -4.50 27.55 -1.05
CA GLY A 555 -5.85 26.98 -0.95
C GLY A 555 -5.92 25.49 -1.27
N LEU A 556 -5.04 24.99 -2.15
CA LEU A 556 -5.10 23.62 -2.68
C LEU A 556 -3.74 22.94 -2.72
N ILE A 557 -3.61 21.86 -1.96
CA ILE A 557 -2.42 21.00 -1.94
C ILE A 557 -2.77 19.66 -2.61
N ILE A 558 -1.95 19.24 -3.56
CA ILE A 558 -2.13 17.99 -4.32
C ILE A 558 -0.93 17.07 -4.07
N THR A 559 -1.18 15.87 -3.56
CA THR A 559 -0.14 14.89 -3.23
C THR A 559 -0.61 13.45 -3.50
N THR A 560 0.30 12.48 -3.39
CA THR A 560 -0.10 11.07 -3.23
C THR A 560 -0.23 10.72 -1.75
N LEU A 561 -0.97 9.65 -1.43
CA LEU A 561 -1.13 9.16 -0.06
C LEU A 561 0.22 8.93 0.62
N ALA A 562 1.13 8.19 -0.03
CA ALA A 562 2.47 7.95 0.48
C ALA A 562 3.29 9.23 0.64
N THR A 563 3.27 10.15 -0.34
CA THR A 563 4.04 11.40 -0.24
C THR A 563 3.49 12.36 0.81
N CYS A 564 2.21 12.23 1.19
CA CYS A 564 1.62 12.99 2.29
C CYS A 564 2.37 12.77 3.62
N SER A 565 3.02 11.61 3.80
CA SER A 565 3.78 11.31 5.03
C SER A 565 4.91 12.30 5.29
N SER A 566 5.45 12.97 4.26
CA SER A 566 6.56 13.93 4.37
C SER A 566 6.20 15.23 5.08
N PHE A 567 4.91 15.46 5.37
CA PHE A 567 4.45 16.67 6.05
C PHE A 567 3.32 16.46 7.07
N THR A 568 3.03 15.22 7.44
CA THR A 568 2.05 14.91 8.51
C THR A 568 2.45 15.48 9.88
N TYR A 569 3.74 15.75 10.09
CA TYR A 569 4.26 16.35 11.32
C TYR A 569 4.09 17.88 11.39
N LEU A 570 3.75 18.53 10.28
CA LEU A 570 3.54 19.99 10.24
C LEU A 570 2.22 20.36 10.93
N ASN A 571 2.15 21.55 11.51
CA ASN A 571 0.94 22.02 12.18
C ASN A 571 -0.08 22.58 11.17
N LEU A 572 -0.65 21.69 10.34
CA LEU A 572 -1.62 22.03 9.30
C LEU A 572 -3.02 21.57 9.70
N SER A 573 -4.02 22.35 9.31
CA SER A 573 -5.43 21.96 9.37
C SER A 573 -6.08 22.16 8.01
N PHE A 574 -6.98 21.24 7.66
CA PHE A 574 -7.70 21.26 6.39
C PHE A 574 -9.19 21.31 6.64
N THR A 575 -9.88 22.18 5.91
CA THR A 575 -11.35 22.17 5.86
C THR A 575 -11.87 20.96 5.12
N HIS A 576 -11.16 20.53 4.08
CA HIS A 576 -11.54 19.41 3.23
C HIS A 576 -10.33 18.50 2.99
N ILE A 577 -10.52 17.20 3.17
CA ILE A 577 -9.59 16.17 2.71
C ILE A 577 -10.33 15.34 1.67
N VAL A 578 -9.78 15.31 0.46
CA VAL A 578 -10.36 14.57 -0.67
C VAL A 578 -9.39 13.48 -1.08
N ILE A 579 -9.90 12.26 -1.15
CA ILE A 579 -9.14 11.08 -1.54
C ILE A 579 -9.79 10.51 -2.80
N ASP A 580 -9.14 10.73 -3.94
CA ASP A 580 -9.54 10.13 -5.21
C ASP A 580 -8.79 8.80 -5.42
N GLU A 581 -9.43 7.87 -6.11
CA GLU A 581 -9.00 6.47 -6.25
C GLU A 581 -8.87 5.72 -4.91
N ALA A 582 -9.70 6.06 -3.91
CA ALA A 582 -9.72 5.45 -2.58
C ALA A 582 -10.08 3.95 -2.58
N ALA A 583 -10.67 3.44 -3.67
CA ALA A 583 -10.94 2.02 -3.87
C ALA A 583 -9.67 1.18 -4.12
N GLN A 584 -8.58 1.82 -4.54
CA GLN A 584 -7.35 1.15 -4.96
C GLN A 584 -6.30 1.04 -3.85
N THR A 585 -6.64 1.51 -2.65
CA THR A 585 -5.70 1.72 -1.55
C THR A 585 -6.10 0.91 -0.34
N LEU A 586 -5.11 0.47 0.44
CA LEU A 586 -5.39 -0.11 1.76
C LEU A 586 -5.94 0.98 2.68
N GLU A 587 -6.78 0.58 3.63
CA GLU A 587 -7.34 1.51 4.61
C GLU A 587 -6.24 2.24 5.41
N CYS A 588 -5.15 1.55 5.76
CA CYS A 588 -4.01 2.12 6.45
C CYS A 588 -3.26 3.21 5.65
N GLU A 589 -3.34 3.20 4.32
CA GLU A 589 -2.75 4.26 3.47
C GLU A 589 -3.60 5.53 3.50
N VAL A 590 -4.92 5.38 3.54
CA VAL A 590 -5.86 6.51 3.65
C VAL A 590 -5.75 7.20 5.01
N LEU A 591 -5.34 6.48 6.06
CA LEU A 591 -5.12 7.10 7.37
C LEU A 591 -3.99 8.14 7.38
N ILE A 592 -3.04 8.08 6.44
CA ILE A 592 -1.89 9.00 6.39
C ILE A 592 -2.35 10.47 6.28
N PRO A 593 -3.16 10.87 5.27
CA PRO A 593 -3.71 12.22 5.24
C PRO A 593 -4.74 12.49 6.33
N LEU A 594 -5.46 11.48 6.84
CA LEU A 594 -6.43 11.67 7.92
C LEU A 594 -5.77 12.03 9.27
N ALA A 595 -4.47 11.80 9.44
CA ALA A 595 -3.70 12.33 10.55
C ALA A 595 -3.72 13.88 10.61
N LEU A 596 -3.99 14.55 9.50
CA LEU A 596 -4.12 16.01 9.38
C LEU A 596 -5.58 16.50 9.49
N ALA A 597 -6.52 15.59 9.73
CA ALA A 597 -7.92 15.91 9.90
C ALA A 597 -8.22 16.52 11.28
N THR A 598 -9.30 17.26 11.36
CA THR A 598 -9.90 17.75 12.60
C THR A 598 -11.37 17.32 12.63
N ARG A 599 -12.05 17.50 13.77
CA ARG A 599 -13.49 17.22 13.87
C ARG A 599 -14.36 18.02 12.91
N HIS A 600 -13.86 19.15 12.41
CA HIS A 600 -14.53 20.00 11.43
C HIS A 600 -14.06 19.75 9.99
N THR A 601 -13.20 18.77 9.75
CA THR A 601 -12.71 18.46 8.41
C THR A 601 -13.73 17.60 7.67
N ARG A 602 -14.17 18.07 6.50
CA ARG A 602 -15.05 17.29 5.61
C ARG A 602 -14.23 16.30 4.78
N LEU A 603 -14.55 15.02 4.92
CA LEU A 603 -13.90 13.93 4.19
C LEU A 603 -14.69 13.57 2.93
N VAL A 604 -14.01 13.48 1.78
CA VAL A 604 -14.57 12.99 0.52
C VAL A 604 -13.74 11.79 0.05
N LEU A 605 -14.38 10.63 -0.06
CA LEU A 605 -13.79 9.39 -0.57
C LEU A 605 -14.40 9.09 -1.94
N ALA A 606 -13.57 9.08 -2.97
CA ALA A 606 -14.00 8.82 -4.34
C ALA A 606 -13.23 7.65 -4.95
N GLY A 607 -13.89 6.84 -5.78
CA GLY A 607 -13.23 5.71 -6.41
C GLY A 607 -14.18 4.80 -7.17
N ASP A 608 -13.61 3.70 -7.66
CA ASP A 608 -14.30 2.63 -8.39
C ASP A 608 -13.84 1.27 -7.86
N GLN A 609 -14.71 0.59 -7.11
CA GLN A 609 -14.42 -0.70 -6.47
C GLN A 609 -14.23 -1.85 -7.46
N MET A 610 -14.67 -1.67 -8.71
CA MET A 610 -14.59 -2.68 -9.76
C MET A 610 -13.32 -2.55 -10.62
N GLN A 611 -12.46 -1.58 -10.33
CA GLN A 611 -11.12 -1.44 -10.93
C GLN A 611 -10.04 -2.02 -9.99
N LEU A 612 -8.76 -1.78 -10.28
CA LEU A 612 -7.62 -2.34 -9.53
C LEU A 612 -7.77 -2.18 -8.01
N ALA A 613 -7.42 -3.24 -7.28
CA ALA A 613 -7.39 -3.31 -5.82
C ALA A 613 -5.95 -3.32 -5.30
N PRO A 614 -5.70 -2.97 -4.03
CA PRO A 614 -4.43 -3.26 -3.41
C PRO A 614 -4.19 -4.78 -3.32
N GLU A 615 -2.92 -5.19 -3.46
CA GLU A 615 -2.53 -6.60 -3.37
C GLU A 615 -2.14 -6.92 -1.93
N VAL A 616 -2.86 -7.86 -1.28
CA VAL A 616 -2.58 -8.37 0.07
C VAL A 616 -1.94 -9.75 -0.05
N TYR A 617 -0.85 -9.96 0.69
CA TYR A 617 -0.03 -11.17 0.59
C TYR A 617 -0.42 -12.23 1.61
N SER A 618 -0.87 -11.83 2.80
CA SER A 618 -1.39 -12.74 3.82
C SER A 618 -2.83 -13.14 3.52
N ASP A 619 -3.08 -14.44 3.38
CA ASP A 619 -4.43 -14.96 3.22
C ASP A 619 -5.28 -14.67 4.48
N LEU A 620 -4.70 -14.80 5.69
CA LEU A 620 -5.35 -14.43 6.94
C LEU A 620 -5.73 -12.94 6.97
N ALA A 621 -4.81 -12.04 6.61
CA ALA A 621 -5.12 -10.62 6.63
C ALA A 621 -6.20 -10.25 5.59
N ASN A 622 -6.19 -10.93 4.44
CA ASN A 622 -7.19 -10.74 3.40
C ASN A 622 -8.59 -11.24 3.83
N GLU A 623 -8.67 -12.42 4.42
CA GLU A 623 -9.91 -12.97 5.01
C GLU A 623 -10.47 -12.07 6.11
N GLN A 624 -9.58 -11.48 6.92
CA GLN A 624 -9.94 -10.55 8.00
C GLN A 624 -10.17 -9.10 7.53
N GLY A 625 -10.26 -8.87 6.22
CA GLY A 625 -10.73 -7.61 5.64
C GLY A 625 -9.65 -6.55 5.36
N LEU A 626 -8.35 -6.83 5.51
CA LEU A 626 -7.30 -5.86 5.16
C LEU A 626 -7.33 -5.49 3.67
N GLY A 627 -7.76 -6.43 2.80
CA GLY A 627 -7.91 -6.20 1.37
C GLY A 627 -9.14 -5.36 0.97
N VAL A 628 -10.03 -5.06 1.91
CA VAL A 628 -11.21 -4.22 1.70
C VAL A 628 -10.80 -2.77 1.86
N SER A 629 -11.00 -1.95 0.81
CA SER A 629 -10.69 -0.52 0.89
C SER A 629 -11.62 0.20 1.87
N ILE A 630 -11.15 1.31 2.46
CA ILE A 630 -11.98 2.14 3.34
C ILE A 630 -13.26 2.63 2.66
N LEU A 631 -13.21 2.92 1.36
CA LEU A 631 -14.37 3.33 0.57
C LEU A 631 -15.40 2.20 0.54
N GLU A 632 -14.97 0.95 0.31
CA GLU A 632 -15.84 -0.23 0.28
C GLU A 632 -16.42 -0.57 1.65
N ARG A 633 -15.59 -0.53 2.70
CA ARG A 633 -16.04 -0.79 4.07
C ARG A 633 -17.07 0.23 4.53
N ILE A 634 -16.80 1.53 4.37
CA ILE A 634 -17.72 2.60 4.78
C ILE A 634 -18.98 2.58 3.90
N TYR A 635 -18.85 2.27 2.60
CA TYR A 635 -20.00 2.12 1.71
C TYR A 635 -21.02 1.09 2.21
N GLY A 636 -20.56 -0.04 2.75
CA GLY A 636 -21.41 -1.06 3.35
C GLY A 636 -22.15 -0.60 4.62
N MET A 637 -21.67 0.45 5.29
CA MET A 637 -22.29 0.99 6.51
C MET A 637 -23.43 1.98 6.24
N TYR A 638 -23.48 2.54 5.03
CA TYR A 638 -24.46 3.57 4.68
C TYR A 638 -25.77 2.95 4.20
N PRO A 639 -26.94 3.45 4.64
CA PRO A 639 -28.21 3.11 3.99
C PRO A 639 -28.16 3.40 2.48
N PRO A 640 -28.80 2.57 1.63
CA PRO A 640 -28.80 2.78 0.18
C PRO A 640 -29.33 4.15 -0.26
N THR A 641 -30.24 4.75 0.52
CA THR A 641 -30.86 6.04 0.26
C THR A 641 -30.09 7.22 0.86
N HIS A 642 -28.98 6.97 1.58
CA HIS A 642 -28.29 8.03 2.31
C HIS A 642 -27.74 9.11 1.36
N PRO A 643 -27.95 10.41 1.64
CA PRO A 643 -27.57 11.48 0.72
C PRO A 643 -26.09 11.53 0.34
N CYS A 644 -25.21 11.30 1.30
CA CYS A 644 -23.75 11.28 1.09
C CYS A 644 -23.23 10.00 0.39
N ARG A 645 -24.11 9.07 -0.02
CA ARG A 645 -23.78 7.88 -0.82
C ARG A 645 -24.18 8.14 -2.27
N ILE A 646 -23.25 8.67 -3.06
CA ILE A 646 -23.53 9.20 -4.40
C ILE A 646 -22.98 8.25 -5.47
N HIS A 647 -23.82 7.95 -6.47
CA HIS A 647 -23.50 7.04 -7.57
C HIS A 647 -23.60 7.73 -8.92
N LEU A 648 -22.45 7.98 -9.55
CA LEU A 648 -22.43 8.49 -10.91
C LEU A 648 -22.63 7.33 -11.89
N HIS A 649 -23.75 7.32 -12.61
CA HIS A 649 -24.09 6.23 -13.54
C HIS A 649 -24.03 6.62 -15.03
N GLN A 650 -23.97 7.92 -15.38
CA GLN A 650 -23.90 8.37 -16.78
C GLN A 650 -22.45 8.41 -17.28
N ASN A 651 -22.13 7.68 -18.34
CA ASN A 651 -20.80 7.60 -18.93
C ASN A 651 -20.67 8.53 -20.15
N TYR A 652 -19.61 9.34 -20.16
CA TYR A 652 -19.31 10.35 -21.19
C TYR A 652 -18.08 10.01 -22.02
N ARG A 653 -17.42 8.87 -21.74
CA ARG A 653 -16.10 8.55 -22.30
C ARG A 653 -16.18 7.59 -23.49
N ALA A 654 -17.04 6.58 -23.42
CA ALA A 654 -16.95 5.43 -24.30
C ALA A 654 -18.18 5.25 -25.20
N HIS A 655 -18.01 4.47 -26.28
CA HIS A 655 -19.08 4.06 -27.18
C HIS A 655 -20.07 3.14 -26.45
N GLU A 656 -21.35 3.22 -26.83
CA GLU A 656 -22.47 2.50 -26.20
C GLU A 656 -22.21 0.99 -26.07
N ASP A 657 -21.67 0.33 -27.08
CA ASP A 657 -21.34 -1.11 -27.01
C ASP A 657 -20.29 -1.47 -25.95
N ILE A 658 -19.26 -0.62 -25.79
CA ILE A 658 -18.23 -0.82 -24.76
C ILE A 658 -18.85 -0.61 -23.38
N ILE A 659 -19.69 0.44 -23.25
CA ILE A 659 -20.41 0.74 -22.00
C ILE A 659 -21.36 -0.41 -21.66
N ARG A 660 -22.13 -0.92 -22.62
CA ARG A 660 -23.05 -2.04 -22.41
C ARG A 660 -22.31 -3.28 -21.93
N PHE A 661 -21.25 -3.69 -22.61
CA PHE A 661 -20.43 -4.84 -22.20
C PHE A 661 -19.87 -4.66 -20.78
N THR A 662 -19.22 -3.51 -20.51
CA THR A 662 -18.62 -3.26 -19.18
C THR A 662 -19.68 -3.12 -18.10
N SER A 663 -20.83 -2.51 -18.39
CA SER A 663 -21.92 -2.36 -17.44
C SER A 663 -22.55 -3.70 -17.09
N GLU A 664 -22.83 -4.56 -18.08
CA GLU A 664 -23.36 -5.92 -17.85
C GLU A 664 -22.38 -6.76 -17.04
N MET A 665 -21.08 -6.67 -17.34
CA MET A 665 -20.09 -7.56 -16.75
C MET A 665 -19.52 -7.14 -15.40
N PHE A 666 -19.46 -5.84 -15.12
CA PHE A 666 -18.78 -5.32 -13.92
C PHE A 666 -19.66 -4.43 -13.03
N TYR A 667 -20.81 -3.95 -13.52
CA TYR A 667 -21.60 -2.92 -12.82
C TYR A 667 -23.11 -3.20 -12.85
N ASP A 668 -23.52 -4.47 -12.91
CA ASP A 668 -24.92 -4.92 -12.83
C ASP A 668 -25.90 -4.20 -13.77
N GLY A 669 -25.44 -3.75 -14.94
CA GLY A 669 -26.27 -3.03 -15.92
C GLY A 669 -26.65 -1.59 -15.54
N VAL A 670 -26.05 -1.01 -14.49
CA VAL A 670 -26.43 0.33 -13.98
C VAL A 670 -25.83 1.49 -14.81
N VAL A 671 -24.70 1.28 -15.48
CA VAL A 671 -23.98 2.32 -16.22
C VAL A 671 -24.62 2.56 -17.58
N LYS A 672 -24.97 3.82 -17.84
CA LYS A 672 -25.68 4.21 -19.07
C LYS A 672 -24.86 5.19 -19.90
N PRO A 673 -24.86 5.07 -21.24
CA PRO A 673 -24.26 6.07 -22.10
C PRO A 673 -24.98 7.41 -21.94
N SER A 674 -24.22 8.51 -21.96
CA SER A 674 -24.77 9.85 -22.11
C SER A 674 -25.29 10.07 -23.53
N SER A 675 -26.11 11.09 -23.74
CA SER A 675 -26.74 11.44 -25.02
C SER A 675 -25.75 11.80 -26.13
N ASN A 676 -24.53 12.24 -25.78
CA ASN A 676 -23.47 12.51 -26.75
C ASN A 676 -22.83 11.20 -27.23
N ARG A 677 -23.34 10.67 -28.34
CA ARG A 677 -22.86 9.44 -28.97
C ARG A 677 -21.50 9.67 -29.65
N LEU A 678 -20.45 9.06 -29.13
CA LEU A 678 -19.21 8.90 -29.88
C LEU A 678 -19.47 8.06 -31.13
N VAL A 679 -18.90 8.46 -32.26
CA VAL A 679 -19.22 7.84 -33.55
C VAL A 679 -18.40 6.55 -33.74
N LYS A 680 -19.11 5.47 -34.12
CA LYS A 680 -18.49 4.19 -34.46
C LYS A 680 -17.53 4.32 -35.64
N HIS A 681 -16.47 3.52 -35.61
CA HIS A 681 -15.60 3.32 -36.76
C HIS A 681 -16.43 2.83 -37.97
N PRO A 682 -16.11 3.24 -39.21
CA PRO A 682 -16.91 2.89 -40.39
C PRO A 682 -16.96 1.37 -40.68
N VAL A 683 -15.84 0.67 -40.45
CA VAL A 683 -15.68 -0.76 -40.74
C VAL A 683 -15.68 -1.62 -39.47
N LEU A 684 -14.70 -1.42 -38.58
CA LEU A 684 -14.53 -2.17 -37.34
C LEU A 684 -15.67 -1.96 -36.34
N LYS A 685 -16.11 -3.04 -35.69
CA LYS A 685 -17.04 -2.95 -34.55
C LYS A 685 -16.31 -2.48 -33.29
N PRO A 686 -16.98 -1.78 -32.36
CA PRO A 686 -16.36 -1.28 -31.12
C PRO A 686 -15.66 -2.35 -30.27
N LEU A 687 -16.12 -3.61 -30.35
CA LEU A 687 -15.46 -4.78 -29.76
C LEU A 687 -15.00 -5.69 -30.90
N THR A 688 -13.69 -5.93 -30.99
CA THR A 688 -13.07 -6.73 -32.07
C THR A 688 -12.05 -7.70 -31.46
N PHE A 689 -11.99 -8.93 -31.98
CA PHE A 689 -11.02 -9.94 -31.55
C PHE A 689 -10.24 -10.52 -32.74
N TYR A 690 -8.92 -10.56 -32.60
CA TYR A 690 -8.00 -11.18 -33.56
C TYR A 690 -7.39 -12.43 -32.95
N ALA A 691 -7.80 -13.60 -33.44
CA ALA A 691 -7.31 -14.88 -32.99
C ALA A 691 -5.91 -15.14 -33.52
N VAL A 692 -4.99 -15.47 -32.61
CA VAL A 692 -3.60 -15.81 -32.92
C VAL A 692 -3.27 -17.17 -32.33
N GLN A 693 -2.68 -18.03 -33.14
CA GLN A 693 -2.10 -19.29 -32.70
C GLN A 693 -0.58 -19.16 -32.59
N GLY A 694 0.00 -19.81 -31.58
CA GLY A 694 1.43 -19.83 -31.35
C GLY A 694 1.77 -20.28 -29.95
N GLN A 695 3.00 -19.99 -29.52
CA GLN A 695 3.53 -20.36 -28.22
C GLN A 695 4.16 -19.12 -27.57
N GLU A 696 3.89 -18.95 -26.28
CA GLU A 696 4.58 -17.97 -25.47
C GLU A 696 5.98 -18.44 -25.08
N VAL A 697 6.92 -17.50 -25.05
CA VAL A 697 8.31 -17.73 -24.67
C VAL A 697 8.68 -16.81 -23.52
N GLN A 698 9.41 -17.36 -22.56
CA GLN A 698 10.06 -16.59 -21.51
C GLN A 698 11.56 -16.54 -21.82
N ASP A 699 12.09 -15.33 -22.00
CA ASP A 699 13.53 -15.13 -22.22
C ASP A 699 14.31 -15.34 -20.90
N ALA A 700 15.55 -15.82 -20.99
CA ALA A 700 16.39 -16.09 -19.81
C ALA A 700 16.61 -14.84 -18.95
N HIS A 701 16.67 -13.67 -19.58
CA HIS A 701 16.83 -12.39 -18.89
C HIS A 701 15.51 -11.70 -18.52
N SER A 702 14.35 -12.30 -18.83
CA SER A 702 13.04 -11.63 -18.70
C SER A 702 12.08 -12.30 -17.72
N THR A 703 11.65 -11.55 -16.71
CA THR A 703 10.73 -12.04 -15.67
C THR A 703 9.27 -12.17 -16.13
N GLY A 704 8.97 -11.78 -17.37
CA GLY A 704 7.66 -11.89 -18.00
C GLY A 704 7.69 -12.71 -19.29
N TYR A 705 6.49 -12.99 -19.82
CA TYR A 705 6.32 -13.76 -21.06
C TYR A 705 6.13 -12.85 -22.27
N SER A 706 6.47 -13.35 -23.45
CA SER A 706 6.15 -12.72 -24.73
C SER A 706 5.64 -13.73 -25.75
N HIS A 707 4.86 -13.24 -26.71
CA HIS A 707 4.30 -14.03 -27.79
C HIS A 707 4.45 -13.27 -29.11
N MET A 708 5.48 -13.63 -29.89
CA MET A 708 5.85 -12.88 -31.09
C MET A 708 4.79 -12.88 -32.19
N ASN A 709 4.02 -13.97 -32.35
CA ASN A 709 2.91 -14.01 -33.31
C ASN A 709 1.84 -12.98 -32.96
N GLU A 710 1.51 -12.82 -31.68
CA GLU A 710 0.61 -11.75 -31.21
C GLU A 710 1.20 -10.38 -31.49
N VAL A 711 2.52 -10.18 -31.30
CA VAL A 711 3.19 -8.90 -31.60
C VAL A 711 3.03 -8.54 -33.08
N PHE A 712 3.33 -9.46 -33.99
CA PHE A 712 3.24 -9.19 -35.42
C PHE A 712 1.81 -8.91 -35.86
N GLU A 713 0.85 -9.72 -35.42
CA GLU A 713 -0.57 -9.51 -35.76
C GLU A 713 -1.06 -8.18 -35.18
N LEU A 714 -0.77 -7.88 -33.92
CA LEU A 714 -1.17 -6.64 -33.27
C LEU A 714 -0.61 -5.44 -34.02
N VAL A 715 0.68 -5.45 -34.36
CA VAL A 715 1.31 -4.32 -35.05
C VAL A 715 0.79 -4.16 -36.48
N ASN A 716 0.48 -5.26 -37.18
CA ASN A 716 -0.22 -5.19 -38.47
C ASN A 716 -1.55 -4.44 -38.34
N ARG A 717 -2.40 -4.81 -37.36
CA ARG A 717 -3.71 -4.18 -37.17
C ARG A 717 -3.62 -2.72 -36.71
N VAL A 718 -2.63 -2.39 -35.88
CA VAL A 718 -2.35 -1.01 -35.48
C VAL A 718 -1.93 -0.17 -36.69
N GLN A 719 -1.08 -0.72 -37.57
CA GLN A 719 -0.66 -0.05 -38.78
C GLN A 719 -1.83 0.19 -39.74
N ASP A 720 -2.69 -0.82 -39.95
CA ASP A 720 -3.89 -0.71 -40.78
C ASP A 720 -4.85 0.37 -40.27
N LEU A 721 -5.07 0.42 -38.96
CA LEU A 721 -5.92 1.44 -38.33
C LEU A 721 -5.32 2.84 -38.43
N ARG A 722 -3.99 2.98 -38.26
CA ARG A 722 -3.31 4.27 -38.41
C ARG A 722 -3.40 4.78 -39.85
N ASN A 723 -3.20 3.91 -40.84
CA ASN A 723 -3.25 4.27 -42.25
C ASN A 723 -4.67 4.67 -42.69
N ASN A 724 -5.69 4.05 -42.10
CA ASN A 724 -7.10 4.29 -42.42
C ASN A 724 -7.84 5.01 -41.26
N TRP A 725 -7.15 5.91 -40.54
CA TRP A 725 -7.73 6.60 -39.40
C TRP A 725 -8.93 7.46 -39.83
N PRO A 726 -10.14 7.24 -39.28
CA PRO A 726 -11.35 7.94 -39.73
C PRO A 726 -11.43 9.35 -39.15
N THR A 727 -10.70 10.30 -39.71
CA THR A 727 -10.66 11.72 -39.28
C THR A 727 -12.00 12.45 -39.41
N ASP A 728 -12.93 11.91 -40.18
CA ASP A 728 -14.30 12.43 -40.35
C ASP A 728 -15.18 12.14 -39.13
N ARG A 729 -14.86 11.09 -38.37
CA ARG A 729 -15.65 10.60 -37.23
C ARG A 729 -14.91 10.65 -35.92
N TRP A 730 -13.60 10.49 -35.97
CA TRP A 730 -12.68 10.56 -34.84
C TRP A 730 -11.86 11.83 -34.94
N ASP A 731 -11.37 12.31 -33.80
CA ASP A 731 -10.46 13.45 -33.76
C ASP A 731 -9.21 13.19 -34.60
N THR A 732 -8.51 14.27 -34.97
CA THR A 732 -7.23 14.19 -35.66
C THR A 732 -6.28 13.25 -34.93
N TYR A 733 -5.60 12.40 -35.69
CA TYR A 733 -4.64 11.47 -35.11
C TYR A 733 -3.52 12.24 -34.39
N GLY A 734 -3.22 11.83 -33.16
CA GLY A 734 -2.22 12.44 -32.29
C GLY A 734 -2.02 11.63 -31.00
N GLU A 735 -1.39 12.24 -29.99
CA GLU A 735 -1.17 11.61 -28.69
C GLU A 735 -2.50 11.14 -28.08
N GLY A 736 -2.56 9.89 -27.64
CA GLY A 736 -3.78 9.30 -27.09
C GLY A 736 -4.76 8.75 -28.15
N SER A 737 -4.39 8.70 -29.43
CA SER A 737 -5.24 8.08 -30.46
C SER A 737 -5.27 6.56 -30.32
N ILE A 738 -4.11 5.91 -30.36
CA ILE A 738 -3.98 4.46 -30.20
C ILE A 738 -3.16 4.15 -28.94
N GLY A 739 -3.74 3.33 -28.07
CA GLY A 739 -3.06 2.72 -26.92
C GLY A 739 -2.93 1.21 -27.11
N VAL A 740 -1.77 0.65 -26.81
CA VAL A 740 -1.55 -0.80 -26.77
C VAL A 740 -1.26 -1.20 -25.32
N LEU A 741 -2.02 -2.16 -24.80
CA LEU A 741 -1.93 -2.62 -23.42
C LEU A 741 -1.52 -4.09 -23.38
N SER A 742 -0.57 -4.41 -22.50
CA SER A 742 -0.25 -5.79 -22.14
C SER A 742 0.03 -5.90 -20.64
N TYR A 743 -0.01 -7.12 -20.10
CA TYR A 743 0.33 -7.38 -18.70
C TYR A 743 1.85 -7.40 -18.48
N TYR A 744 2.58 -8.14 -19.32
CA TYR A 744 4.01 -8.42 -19.17
C TYR A 744 4.91 -7.29 -19.72
N ALA A 745 6.03 -6.98 -19.04
CA ALA A 745 6.99 -5.97 -19.56
C ALA A 745 7.57 -6.41 -20.89
N GLU A 746 7.94 -7.68 -20.98
CA GLU A 746 8.61 -8.23 -22.15
C GLU A 746 7.77 -8.00 -23.38
N GLN A 747 6.48 -8.36 -23.32
CA GLN A 747 5.56 -8.12 -24.42
C GLN A 747 5.46 -6.64 -24.79
N VAL A 748 5.36 -5.73 -23.81
CA VAL A 748 5.35 -4.28 -24.06
C VAL A 748 6.61 -3.84 -24.82
N GLN A 749 7.78 -4.33 -24.43
CA GLN A 749 9.06 -4.01 -25.07
C GLN A 749 9.13 -4.56 -26.50
N ARG A 750 8.73 -5.83 -26.71
CA ARG A 750 8.65 -6.44 -28.05
C ARG A 750 7.72 -5.69 -28.99
N ILE A 751 6.55 -5.27 -28.51
CA ILE A 751 5.60 -4.46 -29.28
C ILE A 751 6.21 -3.09 -29.64
N ARG A 752 6.83 -2.39 -28.67
CA ARG A 752 7.46 -1.09 -28.91
C ARG A 752 8.55 -1.17 -30.00
N MET A 753 9.36 -2.22 -29.98
CA MET A 753 10.36 -2.45 -31.02
C MET A 753 9.74 -2.61 -32.41
N GLU A 754 8.75 -3.51 -32.52
CA GLU A 754 8.15 -3.82 -33.82
C GLU A 754 7.43 -2.58 -34.38
N LEU A 755 6.77 -1.78 -33.53
CA LEU A 755 6.22 -0.47 -33.91
C LEU A 755 7.32 0.49 -34.38
N ARG A 756 8.46 0.59 -33.68
CA ARG A 756 9.59 1.45 -34.07
C ARG A 756 10.17 1.06 -35.43
N LYS A 757 10.35 -0.24 -35.70
CA LYS A 757 10.82 -0.74 -37.00
C LYS A 757 9.91 -0.28 -38.15
N ARG A 758 8.62 -0.15 -37.89
CA ARG A 758 7.61 0.31 -38.85
C ARG A 758 7.32 1.81 -38.80
N LYS A 759 8.12 2.59 -38.06
CA LYS A 759 7.97 4.05 -37.89
C LYS A 759 6.61 4.45 -37.28
N LEU A 760 6.13 3.65 -36.32
CA LEU A 760 4.89 3.82 -35.53
C LEU A 760 5.19 4.20 -34.07
N SER A 761 6.21 5.03 -33.84
CA SER A 761 6.68 5.40 -32.48
C SER A 761 5.73 6.32 -31.70
N ASP A 762 4.75 6.88 -32.39
CA ASP A 762 3.65 7.72 -31.90
C ASP A 762 2.56 6.91 -31.16
N VAL A 763 2.53 5.58 -31.33
CA VAL A 763 1.60 4.70 -30.63
C VAL A 763 2.04 4.51 -29.18
N SER A 764 1.11 4.73 -28.25
CA SER A 764 1.38 4.57 -26.82
C SER A 764 1.27 3.11 -26.39
N VAL A 765 2.38 2.46 -26.06
CA VAL A 765 2.38 1.08 -25.54
C VAL A 765 2.64 1.11 -24.03
N GLU A 766 1.77 0.50 -23.23
CA GLU A 766 1.88 0.51 -21.78
C GLU A 766 1.57 -0.84 -21.14
N ARG A 767 2.15 -1.05 -19.95
CA ARG A 767 1.63 -2.06 -19.04
C ARG A 767 0.27 -1.60 -18.52
N VAL A 768 -0.68 -2.52 -18.38
CA VAL A 768 -2.02 -2.22 -17.81
C VAL A 768 -1.92 -1.58 -16.43
N LEU A 769 -0.95 -1.98 -15.60
CA LEU A 769 -0.73 -1.40 -14.26
C LEU A 769 -0.34 0.09 -14.30
N ASN A 770 0.23 0.56 -15.41
CA ASN A 770 0.72 1.93 -15.57
C ASN A 770 -0.26 2.84 -16.35
N VAL A 771 -1.43 2.32 -16.74
CA VAL A 771 -2.39 3.02 -17.63
C VAL A 771 -3.33 3.97 -16.88
N GLN A 772 -3.25 4.03 -15.56
CA GLN A 772 -4.12 4.88 -14.74
C GLN A 772 -4.01 6.36 -15.15
N GLY A 773 -5.16 7.02 -15.25
CA GLY A 773 -5.26 8.40 -15.74
C GLY A 773 -5.15 8.58 -17.26
N LYS A 774 -4.70 7.56 -18.01
CA LYS A 774 -4.64 7.59 -19.48
C LYS A 774 -5.95 7.12 -20.10
N GLN A 775 -6.23 7.58 -21.32
CA GLN A 775 -7.42 7.22 -22.11
C GLN A 775 -7.02 7.25 -23.58
N PHE A 776 -7.59 6.35 -24.39
CA PHE A 776 -7.26 6.24 -25.81
C PHE A 776 -8.52 6.15 -26.68
N THR A 777 -8.47 6.69 -27.88
CA THR A 777 -9.58 6.55 -28.85
C THR A 777 -9.77 5.09 -29.23
N ALA A 778 -8.68 4.38 -29.57
CA ALA A 778 -8.64 2.95 -29.80
C ALA A 778 -7.63 2.27 -28.84
N VAL A 779 -8.02 1.13 -28.27
CA VAL A 779 -7.16 0.31 -27.41
C VAL A 779 -6.97 -1.07 -28.02
N PHE A 780 -5.71 -1.48 -28.16
CA PHE A 780 -5.34 -2.86 -28.46
C PHE A 780 -4.88 -3.56 -27.17
N ILE A 781 -5.34 -4.78 -26.91
CA ILE A 781 -4.96 -5.58 -25.76
C ILE A 781 -4.28 -6.86 -26.25
N SER A 782 -3.03 -7.12 -25.83
CA SER A 782 -2.33 -8.39 -26.07
C SER A 782 -2.44 -9.28 -24.83
N THR A 783 -2.97 -10.49 -25.02
CA THR A 783 -3.25 -11.43 -23.93
C THR A 783 -2.06 -12.31 -23.56
N VAL A 784 -1.14 -12.52 -24.51
CA VAL A 784 0.14 -13.25 -24.40
C VAL A 784 0.03 -14.74 -24.13
N ARG A 785 -0.75 -15.14 -23.12
CA ARG A 785 -0.80 -16.52 -22.65
C ARG A 785 -1.59 -17.40 -23.61
N THR A 786 -1.09 -18.61 -23.82
CA THR A 786 -1.71 -19.60 -24.72
C THR A 786 -2.29 -20.77 -23.92
N ARG A 787 -2.99 -21.67 -24.60
CA ARG A 787 -3.56 -22.90 -24.00
C ARG A 787 -2.53 -23.80 -23.29
N HIS A 788 -1.24 -23.62 -23.54
CA HIS A 788 -0.18 -24.41 -22.93
C HIS A 788 0.31 -23.87 -21.58
N CYS A 789 -0.17 -22.71 -21.12
CA CYS A 789 0.31 -22.11 -19.88
C CYS A 789 -0.12 -22.87 -18.61
N CYS A 790 -1.19 -23.66 -18.68
CA CYS A 790 -1.75 -24.43 -17.55
C CYS A 790 -1.72 -25.94 -17.81
N ARG A 791 -0.53 -26.54 -17.89
CA ARG A 791 -0.39 -28.01 -18.05
C ARG A 791 -0.69 -28.80 -16.77
N TYR A 792 -0.64 -28.18 -15.59
CA TYR A 792 -0.78 -28.86 -14.29
C TYR A 792 -1.86 -28.22 -13.40
N SER A 793 -2.73 -29.05 -12.81
CA SER A 793 -3.90 -28.62 -12.00
C SER A 793 -3.52 -27.79 -10.76
N ALA A 794 -2.40 -28.10 -10.11
CA ALA A 794 -1.94 -27.45 -8.88
C ALA A 794 -1.57 -25.96 -9.07
N GLU A 795 -1.27 -25.52 -10.30
CA GLU A 795 -0.85 -24.15 -10.57
C GLU A 795 -2.03 -23.17 -10.75
N ARG A 796 -3.27 -23.67 -10.88
CA ARG A 796 -4.46 -22.87 -11.20
C ARG A 796 -4.82 -21.84 -10.14
N ASN A 797 -4.55 -22.13 -8.86
CA ASN A 797 -4.89 -21.26 -7.75
C ASN A 797 -3.72 -20.38 -7.27
N VAL A 798 -2.52 -20.60 -7.82
CA VAL A 798 -1.28 -19.98 -7.31
C VAL A 798 -0.73 -18.91 -8.26
N LYS A 799 -0.96 -19.06 -9.58
CA LYS A 799 -0.46 -18.13 -10.61
C LYS A 799 -1.54 -17.15 -11.08
N ASP A 800 -1.15 -15.89 -11.22
CA ASP A 800 -1.94 -14.82 -11.84
C ASP A 800 -1.46 -14.62 -13.28
N TYR A 801 -2.26 -15.06 -14.25
CA TYR A 801 -2.03 -14.92 -15.68
C TYR A 801 -2.58 -13.59 -16.24
N GLY A 802 -2.66 -12.56 -15.41
CA GLY A 802 -3.10 -11.22 -15.78
C GLY A 802 -4.55 -11.22 -16.29
N PHE A 803 -4.73 -10.96 -17.59
CA PHE A 803 -6.04 -10.83 -18.22
C PHE A 803 -6.93 -12.09 -18.17
N LEU A 804 -6.34 -13.27 -17.90
CA LEU A 804 -7.08 -14.53 -17.79
C LEU A 804 -7.64 -14.76 -16.37
N THR A 805 -7.04 -14.15 -15.36
CA THR A 805 -7.28 -14.44 -13.93
C THR A 805 -7.74 -13.24 -13.11
N ASN A 806 -7.51 -12.02 -13.59
CA ASN A 806 -7.81 -10.81 -12.85
C ASN A 806 -8.90 -9.95 -13.54
N PRO A 807 -10.17 -10.02 -13.08
CA PRO A 807 -11.28 -9.31 -13.71
C PRO A 807 -11.18 -7.79 -13.53
N ARG A 808 -10.67 -7.31 -12.39
CA ARG A 808 -10.47 -5.88 -12.11
C ARG A 808 -9.43 -5.29 -13.07
N LEU A 809 -8.36 -6.03 -13.34
CA LEU A 809 -7.32 -5.65 -14.30
C LEU A 809 -7.85 -5.62 -15.74
N LEU A 810 -8.69 -6.59 -16.14
CA LEU A 810 -9.36 -6.61 -17.43
C LEU A 810 -10.30 -5.41 -17.59
N ASN A 811 -11.13 -5.13 -16.57
CA ASN A 811 -12.00 -3.94 -16.55
C ASN A 811 -11.17 -2.65 -16.72
N THR A 812 -10.07 -2.50 -15.98
CA THR A 812 -9.19 -1.33 -16.12
C THR A 812 -8.66 -1.17 -17.55
N ALA A 813 -8.28 -2.25 -18.23
CA ALA A 813 -7.78 -2.17 -19.62
C ALA A 813 -8.87 -1.79 -20.62
N ILE A 814 -10.03 -2.47 -20.60
CA ILE A 814 -11.14 -2.23 -21.54
C ILE A 814 -11.66 -0.79 -21.41
N THR A 815 -11.76 -0.30 -20.18
CA THR A 815 -12.30 1.04 -19.87
C THR A 815 -11.38 2.21 -20.22
N ARG A 816 -10.21 1.93 -20.81
CA ARG A 816 -9.33 2.94 -21.39
C ARG A 816 -9.75 3.38 -22.79
N ALA A 817 -10.53 2.55 -23.49
CA ALA A 817 -10.99 2.85 -24.83
C ALA A 817 -12.17 3.83 -24.83
N LYS A 818 -12.16 4.75 -25.79
CA LYS A 818 -13.33 5.58 -26.13
C LYS A 818 -14.18 4.91 -27.20
N CYS A 819 -13.59 4.49 -28.32
CA CYS A 819 -14.35 4.07 -29.50
C CYS A 819 -14.16 2.60 -29.87
N LEU A 820 -12.95 2.03 -29.67
CA LEU A 820 -12.59 0.69 -30.11
C LEU A 820 -11.76 -0.05 -29.06
N VAL A 821 -12.14 -1.30 -28.77
CA VAL A 821 -11.34 -2.29 -28.04
C VAL A 821 -11.07 -3.46 -28.98
N ALA A 822 -9.80 -3.63 -29.34
CA ALA A 822 -9.31 -4.73 -30.15
C ALA A 822 -8.45 -5.67 -29.29
N VAL A 823 -8.83 -6.93 -29.14
CA VAL A 823 -8.05 -7.93 -28.39
C VAL A 823 -7.33 -8.84 -29.36
N VAL A 824 -6.05 -9.14 -29.09
CA VAL A 824 -5.22 -10.06 -29.88
C VAL A 824 -4.72 -11.16 -28.95
N GLY A 825 -5.02 -12.43 -29.28
CA GLY A 825 -4.76 -13.54 -28.36
C GLY A 825 -5.19 -14.92 -28.82
N ASP A 826 -4.89 -15.95 -28.01
CA ASP A 826 -5.38 -17.33 -28.19
C ASP A 826 -6.79 -17.47 -27.57
N PRO A 827 -7.87 -17.54 -28.37
CA PRO A 827 -9.23 -17.60 -27.86
C PRO A 827 -9.51 -18.88 -27.04
N VAL A 828 -8.78 -19.97 -27.30
CA VAL A 828 -8.94 -21.22 -26.55
C VAL A 828 -8.41 -21.04 -25.13
N ALA A 829 -7.27 -20.38 -24.96
CA ALA A 829 -6.71 -20.07 -23.64
C ALA A 829 -7.68 -19.22 -22.80
N LEU A 830 -8.24 -18.17 -23.40
CA LEU A 830 -9.17 -17.24 -22.74
C LEU A 830 -10.46 -17.92 -22.26
N LEU A 831 -10.92 -18.95 -22.97
CA LEU A 831 -12.15 -19.67 -22.64
C LEU A 831 -11.95 -20.86 -21.69
N THR A 832 -10.72 -21.33 -21.52
CA THR A 832 -10.40 -22.55 -20.75
C THR A 832 -9.61 -22.29 -19.47
N ILE A 833 -8.90 -21.16 -19.37
CA ILE A 833 -7.95 -20.88 -18.29
C ILE A 833 -8.37 -19.65 -17.49
N GLY A 834 -8.25 -19.76 -16.16
CA GLY A 834 -8.43 -18.65 -15.22
C GLY A 834 -9.89 -18.33 -14.91
N SER A 835 -10.08 -17.41 -13.96
CA SER A 835 -11.38 -16.98 -13.46
C SER A 835 -12.15 -16.10 -14.45
N CYS A 836 -11.48 -15.47 -15.43
CA CYS A 836 -12.09 -14.56 -16.39
C CYS A 836 -12.77 -15.26 -17.58
N ARG A 837 -12.82 -16.60 -17.61
CA ARG A 837 -13.41 -17.40 -18.70
C ARG A 837 -14.82 -16.94 -19.11
N ASN A 838 -15.66 -16.57 -18.15
CA ASN A 838 -17.03 -16.14 -18.42
C ASN A 838 -17.06 -14.73 -19.05
N LEU A 839 -16.16 -13.84 -18.62
CA LEU A 839 -16.00 -12.50 -19.20
C LEU A 839 -15.54 -12.60 -20.66
N TRP A 840 -14.56 -13.45 -20.92
CA TRP A 840 -14.04 -13.69 -22.27
C TRP A 840 -15.06 -14.37 -23.18
N ARG A 841 -15.85 -15.31 -22.65
CA ARG A 841 -16.97 -15.90 -23.39
C ARG A 841 -17.94 -14.82 -23.85
N ARG A 842 -18.40 -13.98 -22.94
CA ARG A 842 -19.32 -12.88 -23.27
C ARG A 842 -18.70 -11.89 -24.25
N TYR A 843 -17.41 -11.58 -24.10
CA TYR A 843 -16.70 -10.70 -25.04
C TYR A 843 -16.67 -11.29 -26.45
N LEU A 844 -16.31 -12.57 -26.60
CA LEU A 844 -16.22 -13.26 -27.90
C LEU A 844 -17.59 -13.48 -28.57
N GLU A 845 -18.68 -13.57 -27.78
CA GLU A 845 -20.04 -13.62 -28.32
C GLU A 845 -20.44 -12.32 -29.03
N ILE A 846 -20.04 -11.17 -28.48
CA ILE A 846 -20.42 -9.83 -28.95
C ILE A 846 -19.40 -9.28 -29.97
N ALA A 847 -18.12 -9.60 -29.81
CA ALA A 847 -17.03 -9.06 -30.62
C ALA A 847 -17.05 -9.58 -32.07
N ASP A 848 -16.50 -8.76 -32.98
CA ASP A 848 -16.20 -9.20 -34.34
C ASP A 848 -14.96 -10.10 -34.34
N LEU A 849 -15.11 -11.34 -34.78
CA LEU A 849 -14.07 -12.36 -34.69
C LEU A 849 -13.29 -12.48 -36.01
N HIS A 850 -11.98 -12.31 -35.94
CA HIS A 850 -11.06 -12.46 -37.07
C HIS A 850 -10.02 -13.55 -36.78
N GLY A 851 -9.56 -14.24 -37.82
CA GLY A 851 -8.53 -15.28 -37.74
C GLY A 851 -9.02 -16.68 -37.35
N ILE A 852 -10.26 -16.81 -36.86
CA ILE A 852 -10.93 -18.10 -36.61
C ILE A 852 -12.45 -17.92 -36.72
N ASP A 853 -13.15 -18.92 -37.26
CA ASP A 853 -14.61 -19.00 -37.27
C ASP A 853 -15.13 -19.66 -35.98
N ARG A 854 -16.40 -19.41 -35.65
CA ARG A 854 -17.01 -19.89 -34.40
C ARG A 854 -17.06 -21.43 -34.34
N GLU A 855 -17.33 -22.10 -35.46
CA GLU A 855 -17.37 -23.56 -35.50
C GLU A 855 -15.99 -24.17 -35.23
N THR A 856 -14.93 -23.65 -35.85
CA THR A 856 -13.56 -24.12 -35.57
C THR A 856 -13.13 -23.82 -34.14
N LEU A 857 -13.54 -22.69 -33.56
CA LEU A 857 -13.30 -22.40 -32.15
C LEU A 857 -13.99 -23.44 -31.24
N GLU A 858 -15.25 -23.75 -31.48
CA GLU A 858 -15.99 -24.79 -30.74
C GLU A 858 -15.34 -26.18 -30.88
N ARG A 859 -14.91 -26.55 -32.09
CA ARG A 859 -14.14 -27.78 -32.32
C ARG A 859 -12.87 -27.81 -31.47
N HIS A 860 -12.11 -26.72 -31.45
CA HIS A 860 -10.90 -26.63 -30.61
C HIS A 860 -11.19 -26.72 -29.12
N LEU A 861 -12.29 -26.13 -28.64
CA LEU A 861 -12.70 -26.23 -27.24
C LEU A 861 -13.06 -27.67 -26.85
N ASN A 862 -13.74 -28.40 -27.75
CA ASN A 862 -14.09 -29.80 -27.54
C ASN A 862 -12.86 -30.72 -27.53
N LEU A 863 -11.78 -30.33 -28.22
CA LEU A 863 -10.50 -31.05 -28.21
C LEU A 863 -9.65 -30.80 -26.96
N VAL A 864 -9.92 -29.73 -26.21
CA VAL A 864 -9.26 -29.51 -24.92
C VAL A 864 -9.83 -30.51 -23.94
N SER A 865 -9.02 -31.51 -23.56
CA SER A 865 -9.39 -32.49 -22.54
C SER A 865 -9.85 -31.76 -21.27
N SER A 866 -11.02 -32.15 -20.75
CA SER A 866 -11.47 -31.69 -19.45
C SER A 866 -10.44 -32.12 -18.41
N LEU A 867 -9.52 -31.24 -18.06
CA LEU A 867 -8.57 -31.48 -16.99
C LEU A 867 -9.37 -31.88 -15.75
N PRO A 868 -9.05 -33.00 -15.10
CA PRO A 868 -9.88 -33.53 -14.02
C PRO A 868 -10.04 -32.44 -12.98
N LEU A 869 -11.30 -32.13 -12.65
CA LEU A 869 -11.65 -31.39 -11.45
C LEU A 869 -11.14 -32.24 -10.29
N THR A 870 -9.88 -32.05 -9.88
CA THR A 870 -9.43 -32.57 -8.59
C THR A 870 -10.37 -31.96 -7.57
N ALA A 871 -11.18 -32.82 -6.93
CA ALA A 871 -11.96 -32.43 -5.77
C ALA A 871 -11.05 -31.59 -4.86
N PRO A 872 -11.56 -30.48 -4.27
CA PRO A 872 -10.77 -29.68 -3.36
C PRO A 872 -10.15 -30.64 -2.35
N LEU A 873 -8.82 -30.67 -2.28
CA LEU A 873 -8.11 -31.43 -1.26
C LEU A 873 -8.73 -31.02 0.08
N ASN A 874 -9.12 -32.01 0.90
CA ASN A 874 -9.75 -31.75 2.18
C ASN A 874 -8.91 -30.70 2.94
N PRO A 875 -9.44 -29.50 3.22
CA PRO A 875 -8.69 -28.44 3.89
C PRO A 875 -8.29 -28.82 5.32
N LEU A 876 -8.91 -29.86 5.88
CA LEU A 876 -8.57 -30.47 7.17
C LEU A 876 -7.64 -31.68 7.05
N ALA A 877 -7.19 -32.04 5.83
CA ALA A 877 -6.20 -33.08 5.67
C ALA A 877 -4.87 -32.59 6.27
N ARG A 878 -4.40 -33.29 7.30
CA ARG A 878 -3.07 -33.07 7.85
C ARG A 878 -2.05 -33.17 6.72
N GLU A 879 -1.16 -32.19 6.67
CA GLU A 879 -0.02 -32.20 5.75
C GLU A 879 0.67 -33.57 5.81
N PHE A 880 0.99 -34.13 4.64
CA PHE A 880 1.72 -35.39 4.59
C PHE A 880 3.12 -35.16 5.15
N VAL A 881 3.32 -35.50 6.42
CA VAL A 881 4.63 -35.53 7.07
C VAL A 881 5.21 -36.93 6.85
N PRO A 882 6.27 -37.10 6.03
CA PRO A 882 6.92 -38.39 5.87
C PRO A 882 7.43 -38.84 7.24
N ARG A 883 7.00 -40.03 7.70
CA ARG A 883 7.53 -40.64 8.93
C ARG A 883 8.94 -41.13 8.65
N ASN A 884 9.94 -40.27 8.88
CA ASN A 884 11.25 -40.66 9.42
C ASN A 884 12.04 -39.43 9.88
N ASN A 885 12.64 -39.57 11.06
CA ASN A 885 13.33 -38.56 11.85
C ASN A 885 14.44 -37.79 11.10
N PHE A 886 14.09 -36.67 10.47
CA PHE A 886 15.01 -35.53 10.32
C PHE A 886 14.33 -34.23 10.74
N CYS A 887 14.94 -33.64 11.77
CA CYS A 887 14.70 -32.32 12.28
C CYS A 887 15.10 -31.28 11.21
N MET A 888 14.37 -30.17 11.12
CA MET A 888 14.62 -28.97 10.29
C MET A 888 14.48 -29.20 8.77
N ILE A 889 13.36 -28.76 8.19
CA ILE A 889 13.35 -28.40 6.77
C ILE A 889 14.06 -27.04 6.68
N GLU A 890 15.39 -27.04 6.79
CA GLU A 890 16.17 -26.07 6.05
C GLU A 890 15.93 -26.41 4.58
N TYR A 891 15.20 -25.55 3.86
CA TYR A 891 15.30 -25.51 2.41
C TYR A 891 16.75 -25.12 2.09
N VAL A 892 17.66 -26.10 2.07
CA VAL A 892 18.96 -25.95 1.43
C VAL A 892 18.77 -26.31 -0.03
N PRO A 893 18.60 -25.35 -0.95
CA PRO A 893 18.72 -25.66 -2.37
C PRO A 893 20.13 -26.16 -2.64
N ILE A 894 20.25 -27.10 -3.57
CA ILE A 894 21.53 -27.59 -4.08
C ILE A 894 22.28 -26.37 -4.66
N PRO A 895 23.57 -26.16 -4.34
CA PRO A 895 24.34 -25.06 -4.91
C PRO A 895 24.33 -25.17 -6.44
N MET A 896 23.69 -24.22 -7.13
CA MET A 896 23.75 -24.17 -8.59
C MET A 896 25.13 -23.66 -9.01
N MET A 897 25.92 -24.52 -9.65
CA MET A 897 27.06 -24.07 -10.44
C MET A 897 26.57 -23.62 -11.82
N TYR A 898 27.23 -22.60 -12.39
CA TYR A 898 26.89 -21.99 -13.67
C TYR A 898 26.49 -23.02 -14.75
N PRO A 899 25.49 -22.76 -15.60
CA PRO A 899 25.46 -23.37 -16.92
C PRO A 899 26.72 -22.90 -17.65
N VAL A 900 27.64 -23.82 -17.91
CA VAL A 900 28.84 -23.56 -18.72
C VAL A 900 28.35 -23.28 -20.15
N PHE A 901 28.24 -22.00 -20.52
CA PHE A 901 28.16 -21.62 -21.91
C PHE A 901 29.53 -21.87 -22.54
N HIS A 902 29.71 -23.05 -23.13
CA HIS A 902 30.77 -23.23 -24.11
C HIS A 902 30.47 -22.29 -25.27
N CYS A 903 31.23 -21.19 -25.36
CA CYS A 903 31.33 -20.43 -26.59
C CYS A 903 31.93 -21.39 -27.63
N PRO A 904 31.21 -21.78 -28.70
CA PRO A 904 31.84 -22.51 -29.77
C PRO A 904 32.71 -21.51 -30.52
N TYR A 905 33.97 -21.40 -30.09
CA TYR A 905 35.04 -20.89 -30.93
C TYR A 905 35.15 -21.83 -32.12
N TYR A 906 34.65 -21.45 -33.29
CA TYR A 906 35.28 -21.73 -34.58
C TYR A 906 34.83 -20.67 -35.58
N TRP A 907 35.68 -19.65 -35.76
CA TRP A 907 35.83 -18.96 -37.03
C TRP A 907 37.07 -19.54 -37.70
N THR A 908 36.84 -20.46 -38.63
CA THR A 908 37.55 -20.67 -39.89
C THR A 908 36.59 -21.34 -40.83
#